data_AF-A0A166M5B2-F1
#
_entry.id   AF-A0A166M5B2-F1
#
_cell.length_a   1.000
_cell.length_b   1.000
_cell.length_c   1.000
_cell.angle_alpha   90.00
_cell.angle_beta   90.00
_cell.angle_gamma   90.00
#
_symmetry.space_group_name_H-M   'P 1'
#
loop_
_entity.id
_entity.type
_entity.pdbx_description
1 polymer ?
#
loop_
_entity_poly.entity_id
_entity_poly.type
_entity_poly.pdbx_seq_one_letter_code
_entity_poly.pdbx_strand_id
1 'polypeptide(L)'
;MLMSEPERPYVTSEGLDGSGVDDDRAGTWGVLEDPLEWEEQHYTHYSDGLKPDDNVRLVDTDLWWPWRNEEECLMDVMTAFPRSLFSESEMEVTRWFALRLGASRVPSVRQVKDHRRAVLTVAGASPTLHEGKLGHVYSMLDLATLLKHEFSNPHMRPHIQTYAEDAQGYVEQTYQARRWLVEVDANFAGPMVRAVDGQDYYVHEPALATLSNHVEPVLPIRWFTRNGEYWAKAHRLIPNANSSAFSINGSSCLEIPLSEFKISMKRLEVSYNYHELPPPHRLEGEQIVYDDAPSEPWNIPCPNPWRAKAAGRRVLAVPIWIYCDDTSGNVSKKWNKHNSILFTLAGLPREFVQMGYNIHFLSTSNLAPPLEQAEGFVDMLRNAQSDGIAAWDCLYDEEVLLLPWAHAFQGDNPMQSEFASHIGMSGRNFCRVCNASGADAKSRAPGPAGEIEKVTEFMKIGLPRNKFETISKLDAQLNEVLRGAPSNIDKMATQTGVKDKYAFFYFDKLATACAEYKLAQSLGKQPRGPEPLQAWLSEVRAAMPDNLYNPFLRVLGIDMNSDTPVEILHVILLGFVKYFWRDAVSRQTASNKQILKTRLSSTDVRGLGLSRLRAQTLVQYAGSLNGGDFRIIVQLAPIVLHGLIPASHYNAWLALAQLAALLFQPAIVNMDDYTQQLETCLADFICAVALWNTRWFNKPKFHVILHILLHIQRYGPAILAATESFESYNLVIRLRSVHSPRHAPSVDIADDFSHLHAVRHLVSGGRVDSSEGPRSAGAGVLSLTDDSHFRQFMGMSALYETSKAGNYTLYMVNIDYITYNV
;
A
#
# COMPACT_ATOMS: atom_id res chain seq x y z
N MET A 1 -31.23 -55.33 17.99
CA MET A 1 -31.61 -54.17 18.82
C MET A 1 -31.07 -52.95 18.12
N LEU A 2 -31.87 -52.33 17.24
CA LEU A 2 -32.83 -51.25 17.55
C LEU A 2 -32.04 -49.96 17.90
N MET A 3 -32.18 -48.79 17.27
CA MET A 3 -33.22 -48.17 16.43
C MET A 3 -32.59 -46.84 15.90
N SER A 4 -32.58 -46.55 14.58
CA SER A 4 -33.50 -45.67 13.82
C SER A 4 -33.44 -44.18 14.28
N GLU A 5 -33.14 -43.17 13.44
CA GLU A 5 -33.88 -42.58 12.30
C GLU A 5 -33.10 -41.31 11.81
N PRO A 6 -33.53 -40.54 10.77
CA PRO A 6 -33.92 -40.91 9.41
C PRO A 6 -33.25 -40.03 8.32
N GLU A 7 -33.17 -40.55 7.09
CA GLU A 7 -32.83 -39.80 5.88
C GLU A 7 -33.94 -38.80 5.50
N ARG A 8 -33.55 -37.63 4.98
CA ARG A 8 -34.43 -36.73 4.21
C ARG A 8 -33.83 -36.44 2.83
N PRO A 9 -34.67 -36.26 1.79
CA PRO A 9 -34.29 -36.50 0.41
C PRO A 9 -33.70 -35.27 -0.28
N TYR A 10 -32.78 -35.56 -1.20
CA TYR A 10 -32.34 -34.64 -2.25
C TYR A 10 -33.49 -34.32 -3.20
N VAL A 11 -33.78 -33.03 -3.40
CA VAL A 11 -34.64 -32.55 -4.49
C VAL A 11 -33.75 -31.90 -5.55
N THR A 12 -33.86 -32.43 -6.76
CA THR A 12 -33.20 -32.01 -7.99
C THR A 12 -33.88 -30.77 -8.59
N SER A 13 -33.09 -29.82 -9.09
CA SER A 13 -33.57 -28.64 -9.82
C SER A 13 -33.43 -28.84 -11.35
N GLU A 14 -34.54 -29.12 -12.01
CA GLU A 14 -34.83 -28.72 -13.41
C GLU A 14 -35.89 -27.61 -13.26
N GLY A 15 -35.75 -26.40 -13.79
CA GLY A 15 -35.64 -26.05 -15.20
C GLY A 15 -37.00 -25.52 -15.67
N LEU A 16 -37.27 -24.21 -15.54
CA LEU A 16 -38.33 -23.53 -16.27
C LEU A 16 -37.94 -22.08 -16.59
N ASP A 17 -38.08 -21.80 -17.87
CA ASP A 17 -38.08 -20.56 -18.63
C ASP A 17 -39.41 -19.79 -18.47
N GLY A 18 -39.41 -18.49 -18.79
CA GLY A 18 -40.66 -17.74 -18.94
C GLY A 18 -40.56 -16.24 -18.67
N SER A 19 -40.50 -15.48 -19.75
CA SER A 19 -40.68 -14.03 -19.88
C SER A 19 -42.02 -13.47 -19.37
N GLY A 20 -42.03 -12.21 -18.90
CA GLY A 20 -43.07 -11.25 -19.29
C GLY A 20 -43.84 -10.51 -18.18
N VAL A 21 -43.56 -9.19 -18.10
CA VAL A 21 -44.50 -8.04 -18.01
C VAL A 21 -45.34 -7.81 -16.73
N ASP A 22 -45.11 -6.62 -16.15
CA ASP A 22 -45.97 -5.67 -15.42
C ASP A 22 -47.29 -6.15 -14.79
N ASP A 23 -47.45 -5.86 -13.49
CA ASP A 23 -48.60 -5.07 -13.03
C ASP A 23 -48.26 -4.32 -11.73
N ASP A 24 -48.56 -3.02 -11.76
CA ASP A 24 -48.52 -2.09 -10.65
C ASP A 24 -49.59 -2.46 -9.61
N ARG A 25 -49.25 -2.40 -8.32
CA ARG A 25 -50.21 -1.98 -7.29
C ARG A 25 -49.53 -1.44 -6.05
N ALA A 26 -49.70 -0.13 -5.92
CA ALA A 26 -49.43 0.69 -4.77
C ALA A 26 -49.92 0.07 -3.45
N GLY A 27 -48.98 -0.10 -2.52
CA GLY A 27 -49.24 -0.25 -1.10
C GLY A 27 -48.59 0.91 -0.37
N THR A 28 -49.38 1.94 -0.11
CA THR A 28 -49.07 3.07 0.78
C THR A 28 -48.70 2.56 2.17
N TRP A 29 -47.43 2.66 2.56
CA TRP A 29 -47.03 2.55 3.95
C TRP A 29 -47.03 3.94 4.56
N GLY A 30 -47.98 4.14 5.47
CA GLY A 30 -48.23 5.40 6.15
C GLY A 30 -47.01 5.89 6.90
N VAL A 31 -46.77 7.19 6.73
CA VAL A 31 -45.95 8.02 7.60
C VAL A 31 -46.53 7.93 9.01
N LEU A 32 -45.81 7.25 9.90
CA LEU A 32 -45.91 7.51 11.34
C LEU A 32 -44.73 8.42 11.67
N GLU A 33 -45.04 9.72 11.72
CA GLU A 33 -44.26 10.71 12.42
C GLU A 33 -44.27 10.33 13.91
N ASP A 34 -43.14 9.84 14.40
CA ASP A 34 -42.81 9.92 15.81
C ASP A 34 -41.34 10.38 15.89
N PRO A 35 -41.05 11.57 16.44
CA PRO A 35 -39.70 12.06 16.58
C PRO A 35 -39.00 11.21 17.66
N LEU A 36 -38.12 10.30 17.23
CA LEU A 36 -37.13 9.71 18.13
C LEU A 36 -36.15 10.82 18.52
N GLU A 37 -36.47 11.48 19.63
CA GLU A 37 -35.53 12.27 20.41
C GLU A 37 -34.30 11.39 20.70
N TRP A 38 -33.17 11.75 20.11
CA TRP A 38 -31.88 11.27 20.55
C TRP A 38 -31.63 11.86 21.94
N GLU A 39 -32.03 11.15 22.98
CA GLU A 39 -31.49 11.41 24.32
C GLU A 39 -29.97 11.21 24.23
N GLU A 40 -29.23 12.33 24.25
CA GLU A 40 -27.86 12.36 24.72
C GLU A 40 -27.83 11.67 26.07
N GLN A 41 -27.45 10.39 26.09
CA GLN A 41 -27.03 9.74 27.31
C GLN A 41 -25.73 10.41 27.73
N HIS A 42 -25.86 11.51 28.46
CA HIS A 42 -24.89 11.91 29.47
C HIS A 42 -24.55 10.66 30.29
N TYR A 43 -23.38 10.08 30.01
CA TYR A 43 -22.73 9.13 30.89
C TYR A 43 -22.46 9.87 32.20
N THR A 44 -23.45 9.82 33.08
CA THR A 44 -23.35 10.22 34.46
C THR A 44 -22.18 9.47 35.07
N HIS A 45 -21.34 10.21 35.81
CA HIS A 45 -20.32 9.66 36.69
C HIS A 45 -20.97 8.57 37.56
N TYR A 46 -20.83 7.31 37.16
CA TYR A 46 -21.14 6.20 38.04
C TYR A 46 -20.10 6.23 39.15
N SER A 47 -20.59 6.63 40.31
CA SER A 47 -19.93 6.49 41.59
C SER A 47 -19.42 5.07 41.77
N ASP A 48 -18.30 4.99 42.46
CA ASP A 48 -17.43 3.86 42.82
C ASP A 48 -18.16 2.78 43.68
N GLY A 49 -19.35 2.35 43.30
CA GLY A 49 -20.25 1.54 44.12
C GLY A 49 -20.77 0.31 43.41
N LEU A 50 -19.97 -0.77 43.46
CA LEU A 50 -20.28 -2.21 43.34
C LEU A 50 -19.15 -2.93 42.58
N LYS A 51 -17.95 -2.97 43.16
CA LYS A 51 -16.93 -3.96 42.78
C LYS A 51 -17.28 -5.29 43.47
N PRO A 52 -17.30 -6.43 42.78
CA PRO A 52 -17.11 -7.71 43.45
C PRO A 52 -15.81 -7.65 44.27
N ASP A 53 -15.80 -8.30 45.42
CA ASP A 53 -14.65 -8.39 46.29
C ASP A 53 -13.56 -9.23 45.59
N ASP A 54 -12.68 -8.57 44.82
CA ASP A 54 -11.78 -9.24 43.86
C ASP A 54 -10.69 -10.08 44.55
N ASN A 55 -10.45 -9.96 45.85
CA ASN A 55 -9.40 -10.69 46.60
C ASN A 55 -7.98 -10.66 45.97
N VAL A 56 -7.72 -9.77 45.00
CA VAL A 56 -6.43 -9.60 44.33
C VAL A 56 -5.54 -8.73 45.23
N ARG A 57 -4.53 -9.35 45.85
CA ARG A 57 -3.38 -8.60 46.38
C ARG A 57 -2.52 -8.16 45.20
N LEU A 58 -2.44 -6.85 44.97
CA LEU A 58 -1.53 -6.24 44.00
C LEU A 58 -0.09 -6.44 44.48
N VAL A 59 0.60 -7.43 43.93
CA VAL A 59 2.05 -7.58 44.11
C VAL A 59 2.69 -6.98 42.86
N ASP A 60 3.39 -5.86 43.06
CA ASP A 60 4.20 -5.15 42.07
C ASP A 60 3.47 -4.75 40.78
N THR A 61 2.68 -3.67 40.85
CA THR A 61 1.92 -3.12 39.71
C THR A 61 2.79 -2.65 38.55
N ASP A 62 4.08 -2.38 38.77
CA ASP A 62 4.99 -1.95 37.71
C ASP A 62 5.53 -3.13 36.90
N LEU A 63 5.61 -4.34 37.46
CA LEU A 63 6.14 -5.51 36.76
C LEU A 63 5.29 -5.88 35.53
N TRP A 64 3.97 -5.77 35.64
CA TRP A 64 3.02 -6.15 34.58
C TRP A 64 2.33 -4.97 33.91
N TRP A 65 2.74 -3.74 34.23
CA TRP A 65 2.15 -2.52 33.66
C TRP A 65 2.16 -2.53 32.13
N PRO A 66 1.08 -2.11 31.44
CA PRO A 66 -0.13 -1.46 31.97
C PRO A 66 -1.21 -2.42 32.51
N TRP A 67 -0.99 -3.73 32.47
CA TRP A 67 -1.87 -4.68 33.16
C TRP A 67 -1.60 -4.67 34.66
N ARG A 68 -2.60 -5.08 35.43
CA ARG A 68 -2.52 -5.04 36.90
C ARG A 68 -1.75 -6.22 37.48
N ASN A 69 -1.67 -7.33 36.74
CA ASN A 69 -1.03 -8.58 37.09
C ASN A 69 -0.80 -9.46 35.85
N GLU A 70 -0.09 -10.57 36.05
CA GLU A 70 0.22 -11.58 35.04
C GLU A 70 -1.03 -12.22 34.44
N GLU A 71 -1.97 -12.64 35.27
CA GLU A 71 -3.13 -13.42 34.83
C GLU A 71 -4.05 -12.61 33.91
N GLU A 72 -4.22 -11.32 34.19
CA GLU A 72 -4.92 -10.38 33.30
C GLU A 72 -4.16 -10.13 32.01
N CYS A 73 -2.83 -9.95 32.06
CA CYS A 73 -2.01 -9.76 30.88
C CYS A 73 -2.10 -10.96 29.93
N LEU A 74 -1.84 -12.16 30.44
CA LEU A 74 -1.83 -13.38 29.64
C LEU A 74 -3.19 -13.64 29.00
N MET A 75 -4.28 -13.45 29.75
CA MET A 75 -5.63 -13.70 29.22
C MET A 75 -6.07 -12.61 28.22
N ASP A 76 -5.65 -11.36 28.42
CA ASP A 76 -5.94 -10.29 27.47
C ASP A 76 -5.17 -10.48 26.15
N VAL A 77 -3.88 -10.78 26.21
CA VAL A 77 -3.02 -10.95 25.03
C VAL A 77 -3.46 -12.11 24.13
N MET A 78 -4.10 -13.14 24.68
CA MET A 78 -4.67 -14.24 23.87
C MET A 78 -5.65 -13.76 22.79
N THR A 79 -6.37 -12.66 23.00
CA THR A 79 -7.27 -12.10 21.99
C THR A 79 -6.59 -11.14 21.02
N ALA A 80 -5.30 -10.85 21.21
CA ALA A 80 -4.52 -10.03 20.31
C ALA A 80 -3.81 -10.86 19.23
N PHE A 81 -3.74 -12.19 19.35
CA PHE A 81 -2.98 -13.01 18.39
C PHE A 81 -3.45 -12.81 16.94
N PRO A 82 -2.56 -12.49 15.99
CA PRO A 82 -2.93 -12.25 14.59
C PRO A 82 -3.70 -13.40 13.93
N ARG A 83 -3.26 -14.64 14.13
CA ARG A 83 -3.76 -15.84 13.42
C ARG A 83 -4.41 -16.90 14.30
N SER A 84 -4.42 -16.70 15.62
CA SER A 84 -4.93 -17.64 16.61
C SER A 84 -5.89 -16.92 17.57
N LEU A 85 -6.86 -16.20 17.01
CA LEU A 85 -7.79 -15.36 17.74
C LEU A 85 -8.80 -16.24 18.53
N PHE A 86 -9.05 -15.88 19.78
CA PHE A 86 -10.04 -16.54 20.65
C PHE A 86 -11.30 -15.70 20.76
N SER A 87 -12.47 -16.31 20.54
CA SER A 87 -13.77 -15.72 20.88
C SER A 87 -13.99 -15.70 22.39
N GLU A 88 -14.99 -14.94 22.85
CA GLU A 88 -15.39 -14.94 24.26
C GLU A 88 -15.77 -16.35 24.76
N SER A 89 -16.40 -17.18 23.92
CA SER A 89 -16.73 -18.55 24.29
C SER A 89 -15.47 -19.43 24.41
N GLU A 90 -14.50 -19.26 23.51
CA GLU A 90 -13.23 -19.99 23.57
C GLU A 90 -12.39 -19.56 24.78
N MET A 91 -12.47 -18.28 25.15
CA MET A 91 -11.90 -17.74 26.38
C MET A 91 -12.53 -18.38 27.63
N GLU A 92 -13.85 -18.51 27.70
CA GLU A 92 -14.52 -19.18 28.84
C GLU A 92 -14.17 -20.67 28.93
N VAL A 93 -14.02 -21.38 27.80
CA VAL A 93 -13.55 -22.77 27.79
C VAL A 93 -12.11 -22.87 28.31
N THR A 94 -11.23 -21.97 27.86
CA THR A 94 -9.83 -21.90 28.32
C THR A 94 -9.76 -21.63 29.81
N ARG A 95 -10.58 -20.70 30.31
CA ARG A 95 -10.72 -20.39 31.73
C ARG A 95 -11.18 -21.60 32.53
N TRP A 96 -12.24 -22.29 32.08
CA TRP A 96 -12.71 -23.52 32.72
C TRP A 96 -11.61 -24.59 32.80
N PHE A 97 -10.87 -24.80 31.70
CA PHE A 97 -9.76 -25.75 31.65
C PHE A 97 -8.67 -25.41 32.67
N ALA A 98 -8.24 -24.15 32.73
CA ALA A 98 -7.24 -23.69 33.69
C ALA A 98 -7.70 -23.87 35.15
N LEU A 99 -8.96 -23.53 35.46
CA LEU A 99 -9.56 -23.75 36.78
C LEU A 99 -9.58 -25.24 37.16
N ARG A 100 -9.85 -26.14 36.20
CA ARG A 100 -9.83 -27.59 36.43
C ARG A 100 -8.43 -28.16 36.69
N LEU A 101 -7.38 -27.50 36.21
CA LEU A 101 -5.99 -27.84 36.50
C LEU A 101 -5.46 -27.20 37.78
N GLY A 102 -6.29 -26.46 38.53
CA GLY A 102 -5.94 -25.89 39.82
C GLY A 102 -5.44 -24.45 39.77
N ALA A 103 -5.53 -23.76 38.63
CA ALA A 103 -5.31 -22.31 38.59
C ALA A 103 -6.39 -21.62 39.43
N SER A 104 -5.99 -20.78 40.40
CA SER A 104 -6.94 -20.18 41.35
C SER A 104 -7.22 -18.69 41.09
N ARG A 105 -6.52 -18.05 40.14
CA ARG A 105 -6.54 -16.60 39.91
C ARG A 105 -6.84 -16.19 38.46
N VAL A 106 -7.60 -17.01 37.73
CA VAL A 106 -7.91 -16.72 36.33
C VAL A 106 -9.05 -15.70 36.23
N PRO A 107 -8.82 -14.51 35.64
CA PRO A 107 -9.85 -13.48 35.52
C PRO A 107 -11.01 -13.97 34.65
N SER A 108 -12.20 -13.43 34.90
CA SER A 108 -13.35 -13.62 33.99
C SER A 108 -13.15 -12.84 32.69
N VAL A 109 -13.82 -13.26 31.62
CA VAL A 109 -13.78 -12.53 30.33
C VAL A 109 -14.24 -11.08 30.49
N ARG A 110 -15.23 -10.85 31.37
CA ARG A 110 -15.69 -9.49 31.71
C ARG A 110 -14.59 -8.64 32.35
N GLN A 111 -13.88 -9.18 33.34
CA GLN A 111 -12.76 -8.46 33.98
C GLN A 111 -11.68 -8.08 32.96
N VAL A 112 -11.33 -8.99 32.05
CA VAL A 112 -10.35 -8.74 30.99
C VAL A 112 -10.81 -7.58 30.09
N LYS A 113 -12.08 -7.58 29.64
CA LYS A 113 -12.64 -6.52 28.81
C LYS A 113 -12.68 -5.16 29.53
N ASP A 114 -13.08 -5.16 30.80
CA ASP A 114 -13.16 -3.94 31.60
C ASP A 114 -11.78 -3.30 31.79
N HIS A 115 -10.72 -4.10 31.99
CA HIS A 115 -9.36 -3.58 32.16
C HIS A 115 -8.63 -3.31 30.85
N ARG A 116 -9.00 -3.97 29.74
CA ARG A 116 -8.46 -3.68 28.40
C ARG A 116 -8.57 -2.20 28.03
N ARG A 117 -9.61 -1.51 28.50
CA ARG A 117 -9.78 -0.07 28.27
C ARG A 117 -8.55 0.72 28.73
N ALA A 118 -7.96 0.39 29.87
CA ALA A 118 -6.75 1.05 30.37
C ALA A 118 -5.55 0.80 29.44
N VAL A 119 -5.40 -0.43 28.93
CA VAL A 119 -4.35 -0.79 27.97
C VAL A 119 -4.51 -0.01 26.66
N LEU A 120 -5.74 0.09 26.15
CA LEU A 120 -6.06 0.85 24.93
C LEU A 120 -5.86 2.36 25.12
N THR A 121 -6.14 2.91 26.30
CA THR A 121 -5.83 4.31 26.60
C THR A 121 -4.32 4.58 26.58
N VAL A 122 -3.50 3.59 26.94
CA VAL A 122 -2.04 3.71 26.99
C VAL A 122 -1.39 3.49 25.61
N ALA A 123 -1.82 2.49 24.86
CA ALA A 123 -1.13 2.03 23.64
C ALA A 123 -2.06 1.71 22.45
N GLY A 124 -3.37 1.96 22.57
CA GLY A 124 -4.32 1.75 21.48
C GLY A 124 -4.12 2.75 20.34
N ALA A 125 -4.56 2.36 19.14
CA ALA A 125 -4.48 3.18 17.93
C ALA A 125 -5.72 4.09 17.70
N SER A 126 -6.48 4.34 18.76
CA SER A 126 -7.64 5.25 18.82
C SER A 126 -8.56 5.21 17.58
N PRO A 127 -9.30 4.11 17.36
CA PRO A 127 -10.25 4.02 16.24
C PRO A 127 -11.25 5.17 16.26
N THR A 128 -11.44 5.83 15.11
CA THR A 128 -12.44 6.88 14.93
C THR A 128 -13.48 6.49 13.90
N LEU A 129 -14.73 6.89 14.15
CA LEU A 129 -15.83 6.72 13.21
C LEU A 129 -15.83 7.90 12.23
N HIS A 130 -15.87 7.60 10.93
CA HIS A 130 -15.91 8.57 9.84
C HIS A 130 -17.24 8.46 9.09
N GLU A 131 -17.83 9.62 8.81
CA GLU A 131 -18.92 9.75 7.84
C GLU A 131 -18.31 10.17 6.49
N GLY A 132 -18.28 9.25 5.53
CA GLY A 132 -17.78 9.50 4.19
C GLY A 132 -18.72 10.40 3.39
N LYS A 133 -18.18 11.13 2.42
CA LYS A 133 -18.98 12.13 1.68
C LYS A 133 -19.91 11.51 0.63
N LEU A 134 -19.87 10.19 0.44
CA LEU A 134 -20.87 9.45 -0.34
C LEU A 134 -22.00 8.91 0.55
N GLY A 135 -21.92 9.10 1.88
CA GLY A 135 -22.94 8.77 2.86
C GLY A 135 -22.72 7.46 3.62
N HIS A 136 -21.55 6.81 3.46
CA HIS A 136 -21.24 5.59 4.21
C HIS A 136 -20.44 5.89 5.47
N VAL A 137 -20.70 5.11 6.51
CA VAL A 137 -19.95 5.18 7.77
C VAL A 137 -18.90 4.07 7.80
N TYR A 138 -17.68 4.41 8.23
CA TYR A 138 -16.58 3.46 8.40
C TYR A 138 -15.64 3.88 9.53
N SER A 139 -14.90 2.94 10.10
CA SER A 139 -13.93 3.20 11.16
C SER A 139 -12.50 3.12 10.64
N MET A 140 -11.62 3.95 11.20
CA MET A 140 -10.21 4.02 10.83
C MET A 140 -9.33 4.21 12.08
N LEU A 141 -8.15 3.60 12.09
CA LEU A 141 -7.11 3.83 13.09
C LEU A 141 -6.34 5.11 12.80
N ASP A 142 -5.82 5.76 13.84
CA ASP A 142 -5.03 6.97 13.71
C ASP A 142 -3.63 6.68 13.16
N LEU A 143 -3.34 7.15 11.94
CA LEU A 143 -2.03 7.01 11.29
C LEU A 143 -0.91 7.61 12.14
N ALA A 144 -1.15 8.74 12.82
CA ALA A 144 -0.11 9.40 13.61
C ALA A 144 0.32 8.52 14.79
N THR A 145 -0.62 7.95 15.53
CA THR A 145 -0.37 7.01 16.62
C THR A 145 0.40 5.78 16.14
N LEU A 146 0.00 5.18 15.02
CA LEU A 146 0.70 4.02 14.45
C LEU A 146 2.17 4.34 14.14
N LEU A 147 2.45 5.50 13.52
CA LEU A 147 3.81 5.92 13.19
C LEU A 147 4.64 6.29 14.42
N LYS A 148 4.06 6.96 15.42
CA LYS A 148 4.73 7.25 16.70
C LYS A 148 5.22 5.96 17.35
N HIS A 149 4.37 4.94 17.38
CA HIS A 149 4.67 3.66 18.02
C HIS A 149 5.79 2.91 17.27
N GLU A 150 5.86 2.97 15.94
CA GLU A 150 6.99 2.38 15.20
C GLU A 150 8.32 3.08 15.46
N PHE A 151 8.32 4.40 15.65
CA PHE A 151 9.54 5.13 15.96
C PHE A 151 10.00 4.94 17.41
N SER A 152 9.09 4.55 18.30
CA SER A 152 9.43 4.17 19.67
C SER A 152 9.59 2.67 19.89
N ASN A 153 9.51 1.85 18.84
CA ASN A 153 9.71 0.40 18.86
C ASN A 153 11.21 0.03 18.71
N PRO A 154 11.87 -0.50 19.77
CA PRO A 154 13.31 -0.76 19.76
C PRO A 154 13.74 -1.90 18.84
N HIS A 155 12.83 -2.81 18.46
CA HIS A 155 13.15 -3.88 17.53
C HIS A 155 13.19 -3.41 16.09
N MET A 156 12.30 -2.48 15.70
CA MET A 156 12.18 -2.07 14.30
C MET A 156 12.88 -0.76 13.99
N ARG A 157 12.89 0.19 14.92
CA ARG A 157 13.46 1.53 14.68
C ARG A 157 14.89 1.51 14.11
N PRO A 158 15.83 0.65 14.57
CA PRO A 158 17.18 0.57 14.00
C PRO A 158 17.24 0.17 12.53
N HIS A 159 16.19 -0.48 12.01
CA HIS A 159 16.10 -0.92 10.62
C HIS A 159 15.36 0.07 9.71
N ILE A 160 14.58 1.00 10.28
CA ILE A 160 13.80 1.97 9.50
C ILE A 160 14.73 3.06 8.96
N GLN A 161 14.96 3.03 7.64
CA GLN A 161 15.64 4.11 6.94
C GLN A 161 14.74 5.34 6.83
N THR A 162 15.34 6.52 7.00
CA THR A 162 14.68 7.83 6.85
C THR A 162 15.35 8.70 5.77
N TYR A 163 16.31 8.12 5.05
CA TYR A 163 17.02 8.72 3.92
C TYR A 163 17.16 7.67 2.82
N ALA A 164 17.25 8.13 1.58
CA ALA A 164 17.67 7.26 0.49
C ALA A 164 19.13 6.83 0.68
N GLU A 165 19.49 5.67 0.12
CA GLU A 165 20.85 5.17 0.07
C GLU A 165 21.32 5.14 -1.39
N ASP A 166 22.47 5.72 -1.68
CA ASP A 166 23.19 5.44 -2.91
C ASP A 166 24.10 4.23 -2.71
N ALA A 167 23.62 3.08 -3.21
CA ALA A 167 24.32 1.81 -3.18
C ALA A 167 25.15 1.55 -4.46
N GLN A 168 25.53 2.61 -5.19
CA GLN A 168 26.48 2.58 -6.30
C GLN A 168 26.13 1.55 -7.40
N GLY A 169 24.85 1.47 -7.74
CA GLY A 169 24.31 0.60 -8.79
C GLY A 169 23.70 -0.72 -8.29
N TYR A 170 24.05 -1.17 -7.08
CA TYR A 170 23.38 -2.30 -6.42
C TYR A 170 22.04 -1.85 -5.85
N VAL A 171 20.96 -2.61 -6.10
CA VAL A 171 19.62 -2.30 -5.60
C VAL A 171 18.95 -3.57 -5.09
N GLU A 172 18.78 -3.66 -3.79
CA GLU A 172 17.98 -4.69 -3.09
C GLU A 172 16.78 -4.08 -2.36
N GLN A 173 16.87 -2.78 -2.04
CA GLN A 173 15.94 -2.09 -1.16
C GLN A 173 15.26 -0.94 -1.90
N THR A 174 14.03 -0.60 -1.52
CA THR A 174 13.29 0.47 -2.21
C THR A 174 13.89 1.85 -1.93
N TYR A 175 14.59 2.04 -0.81
CA TYR A 175 15.32 3.26 -0.48
C TYR A 175 16.60 3.46 -1.27
N GLN A 176 17.03 2.44 -2.04
CA GLN A 176 18.15 2.55 -2.99
C GLN A 176 17.67 2.93 -4.40
N ALA A 177 16.36 2.91 -4.64
CA ALA A 177 15.79 3.09 -5.97
C ALA A 177 15.51 4.56 -6.29
N ARG A 178 15.37 4.85 -7.60
CA ARG A 178 15.29 6.20 -8.14
C ARG A 178 14.15 7.04 -7.56
N ARG A 179 13.00 6.42 -7.20
CA ARG A 179 11.84 7.14 -6.65
C ARG A 179 12.22 7.97 -5.43
N TRP A 180 12.95 7.38 -4.49
CA TRP A 180 13.37 8.07 -3.27
C TRP A 180 14.69 8.81 -3.48
N LEU A 181 15.65 8.16 -4.14
CA LEU A 181 16.99 8.72 -4.32
C LEU A 181 17.00 9.99 -5.18
N VAL A 182 16.04 10.15 -6.10
CA VAL A 182 16.09 11.22 -7.12
C VAL A 182 14.76 11.97 -7.29
N GLU A 183 13.63 11.27 -7.38
CA GLU A 183 12.39 11.86 -7.94
C GLU A 183 11.48 12.58 -6.94
N VAL A 184 11.34 12.03 -5.73
CA VAL A 184 10.45 12.62 -4.72
C VAL A 184 10.99 13.98 -4.27
N ASP A 185 10.10 14.91 -3.92
CA ASP A 185 10.45 16.23 -3.37
C ASP A 185 11.52 16.11 -2.27
N ALA A 186 12.48 17.03 -2.25
CA ALA A 186 13.60 16.97 -1.32
C ALA A 186 13.18 16.94 0.15
N ASN A 187 12.08 17.61 0.51
CA ASN A 187 11.56 17.57 1.88
C ASN A 187 11.00 16.19 2.25
N PHE A 188 10.46 15.44 1.30
CA PHE A 188 10.01 14.06 1.51
C PHE A 188 11.16 13.05 1.37
N ALA A 189 12.25 13.40 0.68
CA ALA A 189 13.41 12.52 0.54
C ALA A 189 14.28 12.45 1.80
N GLY A 190 14.44 13.60 2.46
CA GLY A 190 15.35 13.79 3.58
C GLY A 190 15.46 15.29 3.86
N PRO A 191 14.55 15.87 4.66
CA PRO A 191 14.37 17.33 4.74
C PRO A 191 15.55 18.03 5.41
N MET A 192 16.23 17.34 6.33
CA MET A 192 17.40 17.87 7.03
C MET A 192 18.32 16.76 7.50
N VAL A 193 19.55 17.12 7.83
CA VAL A 193 20.49 16.28 8.56
C VAL A 193 21.10 17.07 9.72
N ARG A 194 21.37 16.39 10.83
CA ARG A 194 22.06 16.97 11.98
C ARG A 194 23.50 16.46 12.01
N ALA A 195 24.45 17.39 11.98
CA ALA A 195 25.86 17.10 12.13
C ALA A 195 26.23 16.78 13.59
N VAL A 196 27.40 16.18 13.80
CA VAL A 196 27.92 15.78 15.11
C VAL A 196 28.07 16.96 16.06
N ASP A 197 28.31 18.16 15.53
CA ASP A 197 28.42 19.41 16.30
C ASP A 197 27.06 20.03 16.67
N GLY A 198 25.95 19.33 16.38
CA GLY A 198 24.59 19.75 16.66
C GLY A 198 23.99 20.75 15.65
N GLN A 199 24.70 21.08 14.57
CA GLN A 199 24.14 21.93 13.52
C GLN A 199 23.16 21.18 12.62
N ASP A 200 22.05 21.85 12.30
CA ASP A 200 21.02 21.34 11.42
C ASP A 200 21.13 21.96 10.03
N TYR A 201 21.31 21.11 9.02
CA TYR A 201 21.36 21.51 7.61
C TYR A 201 20.11 21.01 6.90
N TYR A 202 19.26 21.93 6.46
CA TYR A 202 18.04 21.61 5.71
C TYR A 202 18.32 21.66 4.21
N VAL A 203 17.54 20.92 3.44
CA VAL A 203 17.46 21.16 1.99
C VAL A 203 16.92 22.57 1.74
N HIS A 204 17.36 23.19 0.65
CA HIS A 204 16.95 24.52 0.19
C HIS A 204 17.35 25.66 1.13
N GLU A 205 18.37 25.48 1.96
CA GLU A 205 18.96 26.54 2.77
C GLU A 205 20.46 26.73 2.49
N PRO A 206 20.95 27.97 2.35
CA PRO A 206 22.38 28.21 2.19
C PRO A 206 23.20 27.71 3.37
N ALA A 207 24.34 27.13 3.06
CA ALA A 207 25.34 26.67 4.01
C ALA A 207 26.75 27.00 3.49
N LEU A 208 27.75 26.96 4.37
CA LEU A 208 29.15 26.99 3.96
C LEU A 208 29.76 25.59 4.07
N ALA A 209 30.39 25.14 2.99
CA ALA A 209 31.08 23.86 2.92
C ALA A 209 32.49 24.02 2.36
N THR A 210 33.39 23.12 2.73
CA THR A 210 34.76 23.09 2.20
C THR A 210 34.76 22.38 0.84
N LEU A 211 35.08 23.13 -0.22
CA LEU A 211 35.26 22.67 -1.60
C LEU A 211 36.69 22.95 -2.04
N SER A 212 37.42 21.94 -2.53
CA SER A 212 38.79 22.12 -3.05
C SER A 212 39.72 22.93 -2.12
N ASN A 213 39.62 22.71 -0.80
CA ASN A 213 40.33 23.42 0.28
C ASN A 213 39.89 24.87 0.57
N HIS A 214 38.80 25.34 -0.02
CA HIS A 214 38.21 26.66 0.26
C HIS A 214 36.82 26.51 0.86
N VAL A 215 36.43 27.43 1.75
CA VAL A 215 35.06 27.46 2.28
C VAL A 215 34.21 28.27 1.32
N GLU A 216 33.22 27.63 0.70
CA GLU A 216 32.35 28.21 -0.32
C GLU A 216 30.87 28.08 0.09
N PRO A 217 30.01 29.04 -0.31
CA PRO A 217 28.58 28.94 -0.09
C PRO A 217 27.92 27.96 -1.07
N VAL A 218 27.10 27.08 -0.52
CA VAL A 218 26.40 26.00 -1.22
C VAL A 218 24.94 25.94 -0.81
N LEU A 219 24.12 25.33 -1.66
CA LEU A 219 22.69 25.11 -1.43
C LEU A 219 22.39 23.62 -1.58
N PRO A 220 22.25 22.87 -0.46
CA PRO A 220 21.83 21.47 -0.50
C PRO A 220 20.43 21.35 -1.10
N ILE A 221 20.26 20.49 -2.09
CA ILE A 221 18.97 20.20 -2.72
C ILE A 221 18.49 18.79 -2.41
N ARG A 222 19.36 17.92 -1.88
CA ARG A 222 19.00 16.56 -1.46
C ARG A 222 20.00 15.99 -0.48
N TRP A 223 19.51 15.30 0.54
CA TRP A 223 20.32 14.46 1.44
C TRP A 223 20.11 12.97 1.13
N PHE A 224 21.19 12.21 1.20
CA PHE A 224 21.20 10.75 1.04
C PHE A 224 22.35 10.14 1.84
N THR A 225 22.37 8.82 1.93
CA THR A 225 23.47 8.07 2.56
C THR A 225 24.29 7.32 1.51
N ARG A 226 25.59 7.19 1.73
CA ARG A 226 26.49 6.38 0.89
C ARG A 226 27.55 5.79 1.80
N ASN A 227 27.70 4.47 1.81
CA ASN A 227 28.64 3.75 2.68
C ASN A 227 28.49 4.11 4.18
N GLY A 228 27.25 4.33 4.65
CA GLY A 228 26.97 4.70 6.03
C GLY A 228 27.22 6.17 6.40
N GLU A 229 27.69 6.99 5.46
CA GLU A 229 27.89 8.43 5.67
C GLU A 229 26.80 9.26 5.00
N TYR A 230 26.53 10.46 5.53
CA TYR A 230 25.58 11.40 4.94
C TYR A 230 26.24 12.26 3.86
N TRP A 231 25.54 12.43 2.74
CA TRP A 231 25.96 13.21 1.59
C TRP A 231 24.84 14.16 1.14
N ALA A 232 25.22 15.29 0.58
CA ALA A 232 24.32 16.22 -0.10
C ALA A 232 24.60 16.26 -1.59
N LYS A 233 23.54 16.31 -2.41
CA LYS A 233 23.61 17.00 -3.70
C LYS A 233 23.38 18.48 -3.46
N ALA A 234 24.22 19.35 -4.01
CA ALA A 234 24.17 20.78 -3.77
C ALA A 234 24.55 21.63 -4.98
N HIS A 235 23.94 22.81 -5.10
CA HIS A 235 24.39 23.85 -6.02
C HIS A 235 25.43 24.75 -5.38
N ARG A 236 26.34 25.29 -6.20
CA ARG A 236 27.18 26.42 -5.78
C ARG A 236 26.35 27.70 -5.75
N LEU A 237 26.58 28.52 -4.73
CA LEU A 237 26.04 29.86 -4.64
C LEU A 237 27.13 30.88 -5.00
N ILE A 238 26.79 31.85 -5.83
CA ILE A 238 27.73 32.90 -6.25
C ILE A 238 27.13 34.24 -5.85
N PRO A 239 27.82 35.08 -5.05
CA PRO A 239 27.36 36.45 -4.81
C PRO A 239 27.14 37.17 -6.14
N ASN A 240 25.99 37.82 -6.30
CA ASN A 240 25.74 38.62 -7.49
C ASN A 240 26.69 39.82 -7.55
N ALA A 241 26.72 40.53 -8.69
CA ALA A 241 27.68 41.62 -8.93
C ALA A 241 27.65 42.74 -7.87
N ASN A 242 26.55 42.86 -7.12
CA ASN A 242 26.31 43.91 -6.14
C ASN A 242 26.41 43.39 -4.70
N SER A 243 26.74 42.09 -4.51
CA SER A 243 26.71 41.37 -3.24
C SER A 243 25.41 41.56 -2.45
N SER A 244 24.28 41.65 -3.15
CA SER A 244 22.94 41.86 -2.56
C SER A 244 22.12 40.58 -2.43
N ALA A 245 22.47 39.54 -3.20
CA ALA A 245 21.85 38.22 -3.21
C ALA A 245 22.85 37.14 -3.68
N PHE A 246 22.52 35.89 -3.43
CA PHE A 246 23.18 34.73 -4.01
C PHE A 246 22.49 34.32 -5.31
N SER A 247 23.26 34.18 -6.38
CA SER A 247 22.84 33.52 -7.61
C SER A 247 23.13 32.02 -7.53
N ILE A 248 22.12 31.20 -7.80
CA ILE A 248 22.22 29.74 -7.83
C ILE A 248 22.83 29.31 -9.16
N ASN A 249 23.94 28.57 -9.12
CA ASN A 249 24.49 27.93 -10.31
C ASN A 249 23.81 26.57 -10.55
N GLY A 250 22.62 26.61 -11.18
CA GLY A 250 21.82 25.43 -11.52
C GLY A 250 22.33 24.62 -12.72
N SER A 251 23.52 24.90 -13.26
CA SER A 251 24.05 24.14 -14.42
C SER A 251 24.59 22.76 -14.07
N SER A 252 24.93 22.53 -12.80
CA SER A 252 25.45 21.25 -12.29
C SER A 252 25.24 21.10 -10.78
N CYS A 253 25.25 19.86 -10.32
CA CYS A 253 25.22 19.50 -8.90
C CYS A 253 26.60 19.00 -8.45
N LEU A 254 26.98 19.37 -7.23
CA LEU A 254 28.09 18.77 -6.51
C LEU A 254 27.58 17.72 -5.55
N GLU A 255 28.38 16.69 -5.32
CA GLU A 255 28.18 15.78 -4.20
C GLU A 255 29.18 16.11 -3.09
N ILE A 256 28.66 16.43 -1.90
CA ILE A 256 29.45 16.93 -0.77
C ILE A 256 29.12 16.06 0.46
N PRO A 257 30.09 15.41 1.11
CA PRO A 257 29.84 14.69 2.34
C PRO A 257 29.54 15.66 3.49
N LEU A 258 28.71 15.25 4.45
CA LEU A 258 28.31 16.10 5.58
C LEU A 258 29.51 16.61 6.39
N SER A 259 30.61 15.85 6.44
CA SER A 259 31.87 16.23 7.10
C SER A 259 32.48 17.52 6.55
N GLU A 260 32.15 17.91 5.32
CA GLU A 260 32.65 19.14 4.71
C GLU A 260 31.77 20.37 4.98
N PHE A 261 30.57 20.20 5.52
CA PHE A 261 29.72 21.31 5.94
C PHE A 261 30.23 21.92 7.25
N LYS A 262 30.42 23.24 7.27
CA LYS A 262 31.01 23.97 8.40
C LYS A 262 30.02 24.91 9.09
N ILE A 263 29.20 25.63 8.31
CA ILE A 263 28.28 26.65 8.83
C ILE A 263 26.89 26.44 8.22
N SER A 264 25.93 26.06 9.06
CA SER A 264 24.50 25.97 8.74
C SER A 264 23.85 27.34 8.54
N MET A 265 22.69 27.38 7.91
CA MET A 265 21.89 28.60 7.70
C MET A 265 21.75 29.46 8.96
N LYS A 266 21.37 28.87 10.09
CA LYS A 266 21.19 29.58 11.36
C LYS A 266 22.47 30.28 11.84
N ARG A 267 23.64 29.63 11.67
CA ARG A 267 24.93 30.27 12.01
C ARG A 267 25.35 31.26 10.94
N LEU A 268 25.03 31.03 9.67
CA LEU A 268 25.34 31.93 8.57
C LEU A 268 24.55 33.25 8.69
N GLU A 269 23.29 33.21 9.11
CA GLU A 269 22.45 34.40 9.35
C GLU A 269 23.10 35.42 10.29
N VAL A 270 23.89 34.96 11.26
CA VAL A 270 24.60 35.83 12.22
C VAL A 270 26.05 36.13 11.84
N SER A 271 26.62 35.40 10.87
CA SER A 271 28.04 35.50 10.49
C SER A 271 28.29 35.96 9.06
N TYR A 272 27.27 36.08 8.20
CA TYR A 272 27.44 36.38 6.77
C TYR A 272 28.24 37.66 6.50
N ASN A 273 28.05 38.70 7.31
CA ASN A 273 28.82 39.96 7.22
C ASN A 273 30.31 39.75 7.50
N TYR A 274 30.66 38.86 8.44
CA TYR A 274 32.05 38.52 8.74
C TYR A 274 32.71 37.76 7.58
N HIS A 275 31.92 37.01 6.81
CA HIS A 275 32.37 36.28 5.63
C HIS A 275 32.30 37.10 4.34
N GLU A 276 31.94 38.39 4.40
CA GLU A 276 31.76 39.27 3.23
C GLU A 276 30.76 38.71 2.20
N LEU A 277 29.73 38.01 2.69
CA LEU A 277 28.69 37.38 1.86
C LEU A 277 27.40 38.22 1.82
N PRO A 278 26.53 38.04 0.81
CA PRO A 278 25.18 38.63 0.82
C PRO A 278 24.28 37.99 1.89
N PRO A 279 23.13 38.61 2.22
CA PRO A 279 22.15 38.02 3.14
C PRO A 279 21.68 36.64 2.65
N PRO A 280 21.75 35.58 3.48
CA PRO A 280 21.54 34.21 3.01
C PRO A 280 20.08 33.87 2.65
N HIS A 281 19.10 34.72 2.99
CA HIS A 281 17.71 34.52 2.59
C HIS A 281 17.40 35.07 1.17
N ARG A 282 18.35 35.75 0.52
CA ARG A 282 18.16 36.34 -0.82
C ARG A 282 18.81 35.46 -1.88
N LEU A 283 17.99 34.62 -2.50
CA LEU A 283 18.39 33.70 -3.56
C LEU A 283 17.70 34.08 -4.87
N GLU A 284 18.46 34.03 -5.97
CA GLU A 284 17.99 34.26 -7.33
C GLU A 284 18.63 33.27 -8.32
N GLY A 285 18.08 33.19 -9.52
CA GLY A 285 18.57 32.31 -10.59
C GLY A 285 17.70 31.08 -10.78
N GLU A 286 18.33 30.01 -11.26
CA GLU A 286 17.66 28.77 -11.63
C GLU A 286 18.32 27.57 -10.95
N GLN A 287 17.57 26.50 -10.76
CA GLN A 287 18.01 25.24 -10.17
C GLN A 287 17.69 24.06 -11.08
N ILE A 288 18.38 22.94 -10.85
CA ILE A 288 17.96 21.63 -11.35
C ILE A 288 17.63 20.74 -10.16
N VAL A 289 16.50 20.03 -10.22
CA VAL A 289 16.04 19.18 -9.10
C VAL A 289 16.87 17.88 -8.99
N TYR A 290 17.42 17.43 -10.12
CA TYR A 290 18.31 16.28 -10.24
C TYR A 290 19.08 16.36 -11.56
N ASP A 291 20.10 15.51 -11.72
CA ASP A 291 20.92 15.44 -12.94
C ASP A 291 20.02 15.13 -14.16
N ASP A 292 20.16 15.89 -15.24
CA ASP A 292 19.33 15.85 -16.46
C ASP A 292 17.90 16.41 -16.34
N ALA A 293 17.49 16.95 -15.18
CA ALA A 293 16.24 17.72 -15.09
C ALA A 293 16.36 19.05 -15.85
N PRO A 294 15.27 19.56 -16.46
CA PRO A 294 15.27 20.90 -17.00
C PRO A 294 15.48 21.93 -15.87
N SER A 295 16.24 22.99 -16.18
CA SER A 295 16.41 24.13 -15.29
C SER A 295 15.07 24.81 -15.01
N GLU A 296 14.82 25.16 -13.76
CA GLU A 296 13.61 25.87 -13.33
C GLU A 296 13.93 27.12 -12.49
N PRO A 297 13.13 28.19 -12.60
CA PRO A 297 13.31 29.39 -11.77
C PRO A 297 13.19 29.08 -10.28
N TRP A 298 14.11 29.63 -9.48
CA TRP A 298 14.06 29.47 -8.03
C TRP A 298 12.84 30.15 -7.43
N ASN A 299 11.93 29.36 -6.86
CA ASN A 299 10.70 29.83 -6.21
C ASN A 299 10.45 29.14 -4.85
N ILE A 300 11.48 28.56 -4.24
CA ILE A 300 11.37 27.81 -2.99
C ILE A 300 11.56 28.75 -1.77
N PRO A 301 10.71 28.66 -0.74
CA PRO A 301 10.88 29.45 0.49
C PRO A 301 12.22 29.17 1.19
N CYS A 302 12.93 30.23 1.58
CA CYS A 302 14.18 30.18 2.35
C CYS A 302 14.12 31.20 3.51
N PRO A 303 14.34 30.82 4.78
CA PRO A 303 14.70 29.47 5.26
C PRO A 303 13.62 28.40 5.01
N ASN A 304 14.01 27.13 5.10
CA ASN A 304 13.09 26.02 4.87
C ASN A 304 11.95 26.06 5.91
N PRO A 305 10.67 25.98 5.50
CA PRO A 305 9.53 26.06 6.43
C PRO A 305 9.56 25.01 7.55
N TRP A 306 10.17 23.84 7.32
CA TRP A 306 10.32 22.80 8.33
C TRP A 306 11.21 23.22 9.49
N ARG A 307 12.17 24.13 9.29
CA ARG A 307 13.02 24.64 10.37
C ARG A 307 12.18 25.29 11.47
N ALA A 308 11.18 26.09 11.08
CA ALA A 308 10.27 26.74 12.03
C ALA A 308 9.36 25.72 12.72
N LYS A 309 8.76 24.79 11.97
CA LYS A 309 7.86 23.75 12.51
C LYS A 309 8.56 22.78 13.46
N ALA A 310 9.79 22.40 13.12
CA ALA A 310 10.58 21.48 13.91
C ALA A 310 11.03 22.09 15.24
N ALA A 311 11.19 23.42 15.32
CA ALA A 311 11.62 24.12 16.54
C ALA A 311 12.90 23.51 17.18
N GLY A 312 13.83 23.04 16.34
CA GLY A 312 15.07 22.38 16.79
C GLY A 312 14.99 20.86 16.93
N ARG A 313 13.85 20.22 16.65
CA ARG A 313 13.74 18.76 16.52
C ARG A 313 14.29 18.28 15.17
N ARG A 314 14.69 17.01 15.08
CA ARG A 314 14.98 16.40 13.77
C ARG A 314 13.70 16.25 12.97
N VAL A 315 13.78 16.38 11.66
CA VAL A 315 12.66 16.07 10.76
C VAL A 315 13.03 14.82 9.97
N LEU A 316 12.25 13.75 10.12
CA LEU A 316 12.54 12.43 9.54
C LEU A 316 11.50 12.09 8.49
N ALA A 317 11.95 11.80 7.26
CA ALA A 317 11.06 11.32 6.21
C ALA A 317 10.59 9.88 6.48
N VAL A 318 9.30 9.63 6.29
CA VAL A 318 8.68 8.31 6.53
C VAL A 318 7.89 7.86 5.29
N PRO A 319 8.54 7.21 4.32
CA PRO A 319 7.84 6.70 3.15
C PRO A 319 7.00 5.46 3.49
N ILE A 320 5.80 5.40 2.91
CA ILE A 320 4.81 4.37 3.21
C ILE A 320 4.35 3.66 1.93
N TRP A 321 4.42 2.33 1.93
CA TRP A 321 3.71 1.49 0.98
C TRP A 321 2.26 1.36 1.40
N ILE A 322 1.34 1.77 0.53
CA ILE A 322 -0.10 1.69 0.80
C ILE A 322 -0.65 0.50 0.02
N TYR A 323 -1.52 -0.28 0.66
CA TYR A 323 -2.23 -1.38 0.04
C TYR A 323 -3.73 -1.22 0.21
N CYS A 324 -4.48 -1.48 -0.84
CA CYS A 324 -5.90 -1.79 -0.70
C CYS A 324 -6.28 -2.93 -1.63
N ASP A 325 -7.12 -3.81 -1.11
CA ASP A 325 -7.76 -4.86 -1.89
C ASP A 325 -9.05 -5.31 -1.21
N ASP A 326 -9.81 -6.14 -1.90
CA ASP A 326 -10.99 -6.76 -1.35
C ASP A 326 -10.71 -8.12 -0.67
N THR A 327 -11.34 -8.31 0.48
CA THR A 327 -11.34 -9.59 1.20
C THR A 327 -12.77 -9.99 1.54
N SER A 328 -13.04 -11.28 1.56
CA SER A 328 -14.30 -11.76 2.12
C SER A 328 -14.23 -11.72 3.64
N GLY A 329 -15.23 -11.11 4.27
CA GLY A 329 -15.45 -11.16 5.73
C GLY A 329 -15.99 -12.51 6.21
N ASN A 330 -16.32 -13.42 5.30
CA ASN A 330 -16.78 -14.77 5.62
C ASN A 330 -15.67 -15.80 5.47
N VAL A 331 -15.82 -16.95 6.13
CA VAL A 331 -14.95 -18.13 5.92
C VAL A 331 -14.99 -18.59 4.45
N SER A 332 -16.16 -18.51 3.81
CA SER A 332 -16.31 -18.75 2.37
C SER A 332 -16.02 -17.48 1.57
N LYS A 333 -15.28 -17.58 0.46
CA LYS A 333 -14.94 -16.46 -0.44
C LYS A 333 -16.13 -15.75 -1.13
N LYS A 334 -17.38 -16.14 -0.86
CA LYS A 334 -18.58 -15.59 -1.48
C LYS A 334 -19.35 -14.75 -0.45
N TRP A 335 -19.78 -13.56 -0.88
CA TRP A 335 -20.57 -12.59 -0.11
C TRP A 335 -19.79 -11.88 1.01
N ASN A 336 -20.33 -10.74 1.48
CA ASN A 336 -19.74 -9.87 2.51
C ASN A 336 -18.32 -9.36 2.17
N LYS A 337 -18.21 -8.68 1.02
CA LYS A 337 -16.96 -8.06 0.56
C LYS A 337 -16.58 -6.91 1.50
N HIS A 338 -15.36 -6.93 1.99
CA HIS A 338 -14.73 -5.83 2.72
C HIS A 338 -13.61 -5.27 1.87
N ASN A 339 -13.50 -3.96 1.76
CA ASN A 339 -12.28 -3.33 1.26
C ASN A 339 -11.45 -2.94 2.48
N SER A 340 -10.14 -3.21 2.45
CA SER A 340 -9.24 -2.94 3.56
C SER A 340 -8.09 -2.05 3.11
N ILE A 341 -7.74 -1.04 3.90
CA ILE A 341 -6.56 -0.20 3.69
C ILE A 341 -5.51 -0.63 4.72
N LEU A 342 -4.34 -1.02 4.23
CA LEU A 342 -3.19 -1.44 5.01
C LEU A 342 -1.96 -0.63 4.58
N PHE A 343 -0.92 -0.61 5.42
CA PHE A 343 0.36 -0.06 5.02
C PHE A 343 1.55 -0.75 5.66
N THR A 344 2.74 -0.52 5.10
CA THR A 344 4.03 -0.83 5.72
C THR A 344 5.04 0.28 5.42
N LEU A 345 6.10 0.38 6.23
CA LEU A 345 7.13 1.39 6.06
C LEU A 345 8.08 0.99 4.93
N ALA A 346 8.19 1.84 3.90
CA ALA A 346 9.10 1.60 2.78
C ALA A 346 10.58 1.77 3.17
N GLY A 347 10.86 2.41 4.30
CA GLY A 347 12.21 2.49 4.87
C GLY A 347 12.74 1.16 5.43
N LEU A 348 11.92 0.12 5.53
CA LEU A 348 12.35 -1.19 6.02
C LEU A 348 13.08 -1.99 4.95
N PRO A 349 14.12 -2.76 5.33
CA PRO A 349 14.72 -3.77 4.45
C PRO A 349 13.69 -4.80 3.99
N ARG A 350 13.91 -5.40 2.81
CA ARG A 350 13.05 -6.41 2.17
C ARG A 350 12.66 -7.55 3.12
N GLU A 351 13.60 -8.01 3.94
CA GLU A 351 13.34 -9.10 4.89
C GLU A 351 12.33 -8.73 5.98
N PHE A 352 12.24 -7.45 6.35
CA PHE A 352 11.31 -6.94 7.36
C PHE A 352 10.01 -6.41 6.75
N VAL A 353 10.07 -5.71 5.60
CA VAL A 353 8.89 -5.08 4.97
C VAL A 353 7.83 -6.11 4.56
N GLN A 354 8.24 -7.34 4.28
CA GLN A 354 7.35 -8.45 3.91
C GLN A 354 6.83 -9.24 5.12
N MET A 355 7.28 -8.94 6.34
CA MET A 355 6.81 -9.64 7.54
C MET A 355 5.42 -9.14 7.93
N GLY A 356 4.53 -10.09 8.28
CA GLY A 356 3.20 -9.74 8.81
C GLY A 356 3.25 -8.87 10.06
N TYR A 357 4.34 -8.94 10.83
CA TYR A 357 4.60 -8.08 11.98
C TYR A 357 4.65 -6.58 11.62
N ASN A 358 5.14 -6.23 10.42
CA ASN A 358 5.29 -4.86 9.93
C ASN A 358 4.16 -4.40 9.00
N ILE A 359 3.05 -5.15 8.95
CA ILE A 359 1.84 -4.75 8.22
C ILE A 359 0.89 -4.11 9.21
N HIS A 360 0.53 -2.85 8.97
CA HIS A 360 -0.35 -2.08 9.81
C HIS A 360 -1.73 -1.96 9.17
N PHE A 361 -2.76 -2.15 9.99
CA PHE A 361 -4.15 -1.93 9.59
C PHE A 361 -4.50 -0.44 9.74
N LEU A 362 -5.24 0.12 8.78
CA LEU A 362 -5.84 1.45 8.91
C LEU A 362 -7.36 1.36 8.97
N SER A 363 -7.99 0.74 7.98
CA SER A 363 -9.44 0.69 7.93
C SER A 363 -9.94 -0.53 7.17
N THR A 364 -11.15 -0.95 7.49
CA THR A 364 -11.92 -1.82 6.60
C THR A 364 -13.39 -1.47 6.66
N SER A 365 -14.08 -1.60 5.53
CA SER A 365 -15.53 -1.44 5.48
C SER A 365 -16.12 -2.41 4.46
N ASN A 366 -17.28 -2.96 4.83
CA ASN A 366 -18.17 -3.71 3.95
C ASN A 366 -19.24 -2.84 3.28
N LEU A 367 -19.30 -1.55 3.62
CA LEU A 367 -20.25 -0.58 3.10
C LEU A 367 -19.54 0.44 2.20
N ALA A 368 -18.53 1.10 2.74
CA ALA A 368 -17.85 2.19 2.05
C ALA A 368 -16.93 1.65 0.92
N PRO A 369 -17.03 2.17 -0.31
CA PRO A 369 -16.10 1.88 -1.39
C PRO A 369 -14.67 2.37 -1.06
N PRO A 370 -13.64 1.83 -1.75
CA PRO A 370 -12.24 2.13 -1.45
C PRO A 370 -11.90 3.63 -1.48
N LEU A 371 -12.42 4.37 -2.46
CA LEU A 371 -12.14 5.81 -2.61
C LEU A 371 -12.82 6.67 -1.53
N GLU A 372 -13.95 6.25 -0.97
CA GLU A 372 -14.59 6.94 0.15
C GLU A 372 -13.85 6.67 1.46
N GLN A 373 -13.42 5.41 1.70
CA GLN A 373 -12.54 5.09 2.82
C GLN A 373 -11.21 5.85 2.76
N ALA A 374 -10.70 6.10 1.55
CA ALA A 374 -9.47 6.85 1.35
C ALA A 374 -9.56 8.32 1.79
N GLU A 375 -10.75 8.89 1.97
CA GLU A 375 -10.90 10.27 2.45
C GLU A 375 -10.21 10.48 3.80
N GLY A 376 -10.55 9.65 4.79
CA GLY A 376 -9.97 9.73 6.13
C GLY A 376 -8.45 9.54 6.12
N PHE A 377 -7.95 8.58 5.33
CA PHE A 377 -6.51 8.35 5.19
C PHE A 377 -5.80 9.55 4.56
N VAL A 378 -6.34 10.10 3.47
CA VAL A 378 -5.76 11.25 2.78
C VAL A 378 -5.75 12.47 3.67
N ASP A 379 -6.81 12.71 4.45
CA ASP A 379 -6.88 13.84 5.37
C ASP A 379 -5.83 13.71 6.48
N MET A 380 -5.69 12.52 7.10
CA MET A 380 -4.62 12.26 8.08
C MET A 380 -3.21 12.44 7.48
N LEU A 381 -2.96 11.88 6.29
CA LEU A 381 -1.67 12.00 5.62
C LEU A 381 -1.36 13.45 5.28
N ARG A 382 -2.34 14.22 4.80
CA ARG A 382 -2.16 15.64 4.47
C ARG A 382 -1.90 16.49 5.70
N ASN A 383 -2.58 16.23 6.81
CA ASN A 383 -2.32 16.92 8.08
C ASN A 383 -0.88 16.64 8.53
N ALA A 384 -0.44 15.39 8.45
CA ALA A 384 0.95 15.02 8.74
C ALA A 384 1.96 15.64 7.75
N GLN A 385 1.63 15.77 6.46
CA GLN A 385 2.45 16.46 5.46
C GLN A 385 2.51 17.98 5.68
N SER A 386 1.49 18.56 6.32
CA SER A 386 1.49 19.97 6.72
C SER A 386 2.32 20.18 7.97
N ASP A 387 2.02 19.49 9.05
CA ASP A 387 2.47 19.89 10.39
C ASP A 387 3.56 18.98 10.95
N GLY A 388 3.74 17.80 10.34
CA GLY A 388 4.57 16.73 10.88
C GLY A 388 3.90 16.03 12.08
N ILE A 389 4.45 14.89 12.49
CA ILE A 389 3.99 14.14 13.66
C ILE A 389 5.09 14.15 14.71
N ALA A 390 4.87 14.82 15.84
CA ALA A 390 5.80 14.76 16.96
C ALA A 390 5.81 13.34 17.54
N ALA A 391 6.98 12.73 17.65
CA ALA A 391 7.15 11.36 18.12
C ALA A 391 8.43 11.23 18.94
N TRP A 392 8.43 10.33 19.93
CA TRP A 392 9.66 9.92 20.60
C TRP A 392 10.43 8.94 19.71
N ASP A 393 11.67 9.28 19.34
CA ASP A 393 12.54 8.38 18.59
C ASP A 393 13.40 7.55 19.55
N CYS A 394 13.00 6.28 19.66
CA CYS A 394 13.83 5.13 19.96
C CYS A 394 15.35 5.25 19.99
N LEU A 395 15.87 5.52 18.79
CA LEU A 395 17.25 5.40 18.39
C LEU A 395 18.05 6.64 18.76
N TYR A 396 17.43 7.81 18.67
CA TYR A 396 18.06 9.08 19.02
C TYR A 396 17.83 9.50 20.48
N ASP A 397 16.90 8.84 21.18
CA ASP A 397 16.47 9.15 22.55
C ASP A 397 16.06 10.64 22.69
N GLU A 398 15.35 11.15 21.69
CA GLU A 398 14.85 12.52 21.63
C GLU A 398 13.49 12.60 20.92
N GLU A 399 12.78 13.72 21.10
CA GLU A 399 11.58 14.00 20.31
C GLU A 399 11.96 14.45 18.89
N VAL A 400 11.33 13.83 17.90
CA VAL A 400 11.51 14.11 16.47
C VAL A 400 10.18 14.49 15.83
N LEU A 401 10.25 15.05 14.63
CA LEU A 401 9.09 15.32 13.78
C LEU A 401 9.09 14.38 12.58
N LEU A 402 8.13 13.47 12.52
CA LEU A 402 7.98 12.54 11.41
C LEU A 402 7.22 13.20 10.27
N LEU A 403 7.70 13.02 9.05
CA LEU A 403 7.10 13.53 7.83
C LEU A 403 6.74 12.36 6.91
N PRO A 404 5.52 11.80 7.02
CA PRO A 404 5.10 10.70 6.19
C PRO A 404 4.77 11.12 4.77
N TRP A 405 5.03 10.23 3.81
CA TRP A 405 4.62 10.40 2.43
C TRP A 405 4.31 9.06 1.75
N ALA A 406 3.43 9.08 0.75
CA ALA A 406 3.00 7.89 0.04
C ALA A 406 4.06 7.49 -1.01
N HIS A 407 4.76 6.38 -0.77
CA HIS A 407 5.84 5.91 -1.65
C HIS A 407 5.31 5.38 -2.98
N ALA A 408 4.32 4.49 -2.88
CA ALA A 408 3.53 3.98 -3.99
C ALA A 408 2.35 3.16 -3.47
N PHE A 409 1.44 2.82 -4.39
CA PHE A 409 0.21 2.11 -4.11
C PHE A 409 0.22 0.70 -4.71
N GLN A 410 -0.02 -0.28 -3.85
CA GLN A 410 -0.08 -1.70 -4.18
C GLN A 410 -1.54 -2.18 -4.16
N GLY A 411 -1.85 -3.04 -5.11
CA GLY A 411 -3.18 -3.63 -5.27
C GLY A 411 -3.26 -4.37 -6.59
N ASP A 412 -4.36 -5.08 -6.80
CA ASP A 412 -4.59 -5.73 -8.08
C ASP A 412 -4.83 -4.71 -9.21
N ASN A 413 -4.84 -5.16 -10.46
CA ASN A 413 -4.97 -4.25 -11.60
C ASN A 413 -6.27 -3.42 -11.60
N PRO A 414 -7.47 -4.02 -11.37
CA PRO A 414 -8.70 -3.27 -11.16
C PRO A 414 -8.59 -2.19 -10.08
N MET A 415 -8.04 -2.53 -8.92
CA MET A 415 -7.93 -1.61 -7.79
C MET A 415 -6.97 -0.46 -8.09
N GLN A 416 -5.80 -0.75 -8.67
CA GLN A 416 -4.86 0.29 -9.12
C GLN A 416 -5.47 1.21 -10.20
N SER A 417 -6.29 0.67 -11.11
CA SER A 417 -7.04 1.50 -12.08
C SER A 417 -8.06 2.41 -11.40
N GLU A 418 -8.77 1.93 -10.38
CA GLU A 418 -9.72 2.73 -9.60
C GLU A 418 -9.03 3.90 -8.90
N PHE A 419 -7.91 3.67 -8.22
CA PHE A 419 -7.15 4.74 -7.59
C PHE A 419 -6.46 5.70 -8.56
N ALA A 420 -6.20 5.29 -9.80
CA ALA A 420 -5.72 6.16 -10.86
C ALA A 420 -6.82 6.96 -11.57
N SER A 421 -8.09 6.87 -11.10
CA SER A 421 -9.25 7.43 -11.81
C SER A 421 -9.35 6.97 -13.27
N HIS A 422 -8.94 5.72 -13.52
CA HIS A 422 -8.84 5.11 -14.85
C HIS A 422 -10.00 4.14 -15.12
N ILE A 423 -10.54 4.20 -16.33
CA ILE A 423 -11.73 3.43 -16.73
C ILE A 423 -11.46 1.92 -16.94
N GLY A 424 -10.20 1.49 -16.98
CA GLY A 424 -9.80 0.14 -17.33
C GLY A 424 -9.86 -0.14 -18.85
N MET A 425 -10.02 -1.40 -19.22
CA MET A 425 -10.02 -1.86 -20.63
C MET A 425 -11.27 -1.44 -21.45
N SER A 426 -12.28 -0.85 -20.82
CA SER A 426 -13.49 -0.36 -21.50
C SER A 426 -13.27 0.99 -22.19
N GLY A 427 -12.18 1.70 -21.88
CA GLY A 427 -11.81 2.95 -22.53
C GLY A 427 -11.04 2.75 -23.83
N ARG A 428 -11.03 3.79 -24.67
CA ARG A 428 -10.11 3.89 -25.82
C ARG A 428 -8.68 3.99 -25.36
N ASN A 429 -8.43 4.76 -24.31
CA ASN A 429 -7.13 4.82 -23.63
C ASN A 429 -7.13 3.81 -22.47
N PHE A 430 -6.70 2.59 -22.75
CA PHE A 430 -6.91 1.42 -21.90
C PHE A 430 -5.81 1.18 -20.84
N CYS A 431 -4.72 1.95 -20.86
CA CYS A 431 -3.67 1.87 -19.85
C CYS A 431 -3.83 2.95 -18.78
N ARG A 432 -3.65 2.58 -17.51
CA ARG A 432 -3.64 3.53 -16.37
C ARG A 432 -2.35 4.33 -16.26
N VAL A 433 -1.24 3.82 -16.81
CA VAL A 433 0.10 4.43 -16.71
C VAL A 433 0.38 5.38 -17.88
N CYS A 434 -0.15 5.07 -19.07
CA CYS A 434 0.08 5.86 -20.27
C CYS A 434 -1.19 6.05 -21.11
N ASN A 435 -1.11 6.94 -22.10
CA ASN A 435 -2.16 7.24 -23.06
C ASN A 435 -2.14 6.27 -24.27
N ALA A 436 -1.78 5.00 -24.05
CA ALA A 436 -1.91 3.97 -25.08
C ALA A 436 -3.37 3.81 -25.48
N SER A 437 -3.61 3.83 -26.79
CA SER A 437 -4.94 3.84 -27.38
C SER A 437 -5.04 2.87 -28.54
N GLY A 438 -6.24 2.32 -28.75
CA GLY A 438 -6.52 1.44 -29.89
C GLY A 438 -7.48 2.10 -30.88
N ALA A 439 -7.28 1.84 -32.17
CA ALA A 439 -8.24 2.24 -33.20
C ALA A 439 -9.63 1.62 -32.95
N ASP A 440 -10.67 2.28 -33.46
CA ASP A 440 -12.04 1.74 -33.42
C ASP A 440 -12.05 0.38 -34.15
N ALA A 441 -12.67 -0.63 -33.57
CA ALA A 441 -12.73 -1.96 -34.19
C ALA A 441 -13.35 -1.94 -35.59
N LYS A 442 -14.19 -0.93 -35.88
CA LYS A 442 -14.84 -0.71 -37.18
C LYS A 442 -13.91 -0.08 -38.24
N SER A 443 -12.80 0.54 -37.84
CA SER A 443 -11.85 1.16 -38.77
C SER A 443 -10.68 0.24 -39.14
N ARG A 444 -10.55 -0.92 -38.49
CA ARG A 444 -9.47 -1.87 -38.76
C ARG A 444 -9.73 -2.70 -40.01
N ALA A 445 -8.67 -3.00 -40.74
CA ALA A 445 -8.74 -3.92 -41.88
C ALA A 445 -9.22 -5.31 -41.42
N PRO A 446 -10.05 -6.02 -42.21
CA PRO A 446 -10.46 -7.36 -41.86
C PRO A 446 -9.29 -8.36 -41.97
N GLY A 447 -9.37 -9.46 -41.21
CA GLY A 447 -8.40 -10.54 -41.28
C GLY A 447 -7.05 -10.22 -40.63
N PRO A 448 -5.95 -10.90 -41.05
CA PRO A 448 -4.65 -10.84 -40.37
C PRO A 448 -4.05 -9.44 -40.26
N ALA A 449 -4.28 -8.56 -41.24
CA ALA A 449 -3.75 -7.20 -41.24
C ALA A 449 -4.27 -6.37 -40.05
N GLY A 450 -5.58 -6.43 -39.78
CA GLY A 450 -6.16 -5.73 -38.63
C GLY A 450 -5.80 -6.36 -37.28
N GLU A 451 -5.52 -7.67 -37.25
CA GLU A 451 -5.00 -8.31 -36.03
C GLU A 451 -3.57 -7.84 -35.71
N ILE A 452 -2.70 -7.73 -36.73
CA ILE A 452 -1.34 -7.19 -36.58
C ILE A 452 -1.40 -5.73 -36.12
N GLU A 453 -2.22 -4.90 -36.77
CA GLU A 453 -2.42 -3.50 -36.38
C GLU A 453 -2.87 -3.40 -34.93
N LYS A 454 -3.89 -4.18 -34.53
CA LYS A 454 -4.39 -4.20 -33.15
C LYS A 454 -3.31 -4.58 -32.13
N VAL A 455 -2.52 -5.62 -32.39
CA VAL A 455 -1.45 -6.03 -31.47
C VAL A 455 -0.34 -4.98 -31.43
N THR A 456 0.02 -4.39 -32.57
CA THR A 456 1.03 -3.34 -32.66
C THR A 456 0.63 -2.10 -31.86
N GLU A 457 -0.61 -1.63 -32.01
CA GLU A 457 -1.18 -0.55 -31.21
C GLU A 457 -1.19 -0.91 -29.72
N PHE A 458 -1.66 -2.11 -29.40
CA PHE A 458 -1.77 -2.57 -28.02
C PHE A 458 -0.40 -2.78 -27.35
N MET A 459 0.68 -3.01 -28.10
CA MET A 459 2.04 -3.12 -27.56
C MET A 459 2.80 -1.80 -27.51
N LYS A 460 2.24 -0.71 -28.03
CA LYS A 460 2.91 0.59 -28.03
C LYS A 460 2.66 1.33 -26.72
N ILE A 461 3.72 1.58 -25.96
CA ILE A 461 3.66 2.49 -24.80
C ILE A 461 3.29 3.90 -25.29
N GLY A 462 2.21 4.45 -24.74
CA GLY A 462 1.78 5.82 -25.01
C GLY A 462 2.53 6.85 -24.17
N LEU A 463 2.17 8.14 -24.33
CA LEU A 463 2.69 9.19 -23.47
C LEU A 463 2.29 8.93 -22.00
N PRO A 464 3.17 9.15 -21.01
CA PRO A 464 2.84 9.00 -19.60
C PRO A 464 1.61 9.85 -19.22
N ARG A 465 0.71 9.24 -18.46
CA ARG A 465 -0.39 9.96 -17.81
C ARG A 465 0.15 10.68 -16.58
N ASN A 466 -0.50 11.77 -16.22
CA ASN A 466 -0.20 12.43 -14.95
C ASN A 466 -1.45 12.98 -14.24
N LYS A 467 -1.24 13.34 -12.99
CA LYS A 467 -2.23 13.90 -12.07
C LYS A 467 -2.89 15.17 -12.61
N PHE A 468 -2.12 16.09 -13.19
CA PHE A 468 -2.65 17.34 -13.74
C PHE A 468 -3.56 17.10 -14.94
N GLU A 469 -3.15 16.22 -15.86
CA GLU A 469 -3.97 15.79 -17.00
C GLU A 469 -5.27 15.12 -16.52
N THR A 470 -5.19 14.30 -15.48
CA THR A 470 -6.36 13.62 -14.89
C THR A 470 -7.35 14.63 -14.32
N ILE A 471 -6.89 15.59 -13.52
CA ILE A 471 -7.73 16.66 -12.94
C ILE A 471 -8.36 17.50 -14.06
N SER A 472 -7.57 17.94 -15.04
CA SER A 472 -8.08 18.75 -16.17
C SER A 472 -9.19 18.04 -16.96
N LYS A 473 -9.07 16.72 -17.16
CA LYS A 473 -10.11 15.91 -17.81
C LYS A 473 -11.36 15.77 -16.94
N LEU A 474 -11.23 15.67 -15.62
CA LEU A 474 -12.36 15.64 -14.69
C LEU A 474 -13.05 17.01 -14.61
N ASP A 475 -12.30 18.11 -14.64
CA ASP A 475 -12.86 19.47 -14.74
C ASP A 475 -13.66 19.63 -16.03
N ALA A 476 -13.15 19.13 -17.16
CA ALA A 476 -13.87 19.16 -18.43
C ALA A 476 -15.18 18.35 -18.36
N GLN A 477 -15.17 17.18 -17.72
CA GLN A 477 -16.38 16.37 -17.51
C GLN A 477 -17.38 17.07 -16.59
N LEU A 478 -16.94 17.64 -15.46
CA LEU A 478 -17.80 18.40 -14.55
C LEU A 478 -18.44 19.60 -15.27
N ASN A 479 -17.65 20.35 -16.04
CA ASN A 479 -18.15 21.48 -16.83
C ASN A 479 -19.22 21.06 -17.86
N GLU A 480 -19.10 19.86 -18.44
CA GLU A 480 -20.11 19.32 -19.36
C GLU A 480 -21.44 19.04 -18.64
N VAL A 481 -21.38 18.48 -17.43
CA VAL A 481 -22.55 18.26 -16.58
C VAL A 481 -23.19 19.59 -16.20
N LEU A 482 -22.39 20.58 -15.76
CA LEU A 482 -22.88 21.90 -15.37
C LEU A 482 -23.48 22.68 -16.55
N ARG A 483 -23.07 22.42 -17.79
CA ARG A 483 -23.72 22.93 -19.01
C ARG A 483 -25.08 22.31 -19.31
N GLY A 484 -25.51 21.31 -18.53
CA GLY A 484 -26.77 20.60 -18.70
C GLY A 484 -26.69 19.46 -19.72
N ALA A 485 -25.50 18.92 -19.99
CA ALA A 485 -25.27 17.83 -20.94
C ALA A 485 -24.67 16.55 -20.29
N PRO A 486 -25.26 16.03 -19.19
CA PRO A 486 -24.68 14.90 -18.44
C PRO A 486 -24.50 13.62 -19.28
N SER A 487 -25.30 13.41 -20.33
CA SER A 487 -25.17 12.24 -21.22
C SER A 487 -23.84 12.14 -21.96
N ASN A 488 -23.04 13.21 -22.00
CA ASN A 488 -21.77 13.24 -22.72
C ASN A 488 -20.59 12.68 -21.90
N ILE A 489 -20.70 12.61 -20.57
CA ILE A 489 -19.55 12.30 -19.71
C ILE A 489 -19.01 10.89 -19.91
N ASP A 490 -19.85 9.88 -20.12
CA ASP A 490 -19.38 8.51 -20.36
C ASP A 490 -18.59 8.39 -21.68
N LYS A 491 -19.00 9.16 -22.69
CA LYS A 491 -18.27 9.25 -23.96
C LYS A 491 -16.92 9.93 -23.76
N MET A 492 -16.87 11.03 -22.99
CA MET A 492 -15.62 11.72 -22.66
C MET A 492 -14.67 10.82 -21.84
N ALA A 493 -15.20 10.11 -20.84
CA ALA A 493 -14.46 9.16 -20.04
C ALA A 493 -13.90 8.00 -20.89
N THR A 494 -14.71 7.48 -21.81
CA THR A 494 -14.27 6.43 -22.76
C THR A 494 -13.17 6.94 -23.68
N GLN A 495 -13.30 8.15 -24.21
CA GLN A 495 -12.31 8.74 -25.13
C GLN A 495 -10.98 9.04 -24.44
N THR A 496 -11.03 9.61 -23.23
CA THR A 496 -9.84 10.05 -22.50
C THR A 496 -9.23 8.95 -21.62
N GLY A 497 -9.99 7.90 -21.33
CA GLY A 497 -9.70 6.85 -20.36
C GLY A 497 -9.81 7.28 -18.89
N VAL A 498 -10.28 8.50 -18.59
CA VAL A 498 -10.43 9.00 -17.22
C VAL A 498 -11.87 8.82 -16.76
N LYS A 499 -12.08 7.91 -15.80
CA LYS A 499 -13.35 7.66 -15.13
C LYS A 499 -13.12 7.51 -13.64
N ASP A 500 -13.44 8.55 -12.90
CA ASP A 500 -13.33 8.59 -11.45
C ASP A 500 -14.65 8.16 -10.82
N LYS A 501 -14.69 6.98 -10.18
CA LYS A 501 -15.91 6.47 -9.56
C LYS A 501 -16.42 7.35 -8.43
N TYR A 502 -15.51 8.02 -7.71
CA TYR A 502 -15.86 8.94 -6.63
C TYR A 502 -16.50 10.22 -7.21
N ALA A 503 -15.94 10.77 -8.28
CA ALA A 503 -16.54 11.92 -8.97
C ALA A 503 -17.88 11.60 -9.63
N PHE A 504 -18.01 10.41 -10.22
CA PHE A 504 -19.24 10.00 -10.91
C PHE A 504 -20.44 9.93 -9.96
N PHE A 505 -20.25 9.63 -8.68
CA PHE A 505 -21.34 9.74 -7.69
C PHE A 505 -21.95 11.15 -7.64
N TYR A 506 -21.12 12.18 -7.65
CA TYR A 506 -21.61 13.57 -7.67
C TYR A 506 -22.12 13.99 -9.05
N PHE A 507 -21.49 13.51 -10.12
CA PHE A 507 -21.97 13.76 -11.48
C PHE A 507 -23.36 13.18 -11.70
N ASP A 508 -23.65 12.00 -11.14
CA ASP A 508 -24.98 11.38 -11.18
C ASP A 508 -26.01 12.21 -10.40
N LYS A 509 -25.66 12.73 -9.23
CA LYS A 509 -26.53 13.67 -8.49
C LYS A 509 -26.84 14.93 -9.29
N LEU A 510 -25.84 15.53 -9.93
CA LEU A 510 -26.03 16.69 -10.82
C LEU A 510 -26.85 16.33 -12.07
N ALA A 511 -26.68 15.12 -12.61
CA ALA A 511 -27.46 14.63 -13.75
C ALA A 511 -28.94 14.47 -13.39
N THR A 512 -29.24 13.94 -12.19
CA THR A 512 -30.61 13.87 -11.66
C THR A 512 -31.21 15.27 -11.49
N ALA A 513 -30.49 16.20 -10.85
CA ALA A 513 -30.95 17.59 -10.72
C ALA A 513 -31.19 18.26 -12.09
N CYS A 514 -30.35 17.97 -13.08
CA CYS A 514 -30.55 18.43 -14.46
C CYS A 514 -31.83 17.86 -15.10
N ALA A 515 -32.12 16.58 -14.87
CA ALA A 515 -33.32 15.92 -15.40
C ALA A 515 -34.60 16.48 -14.76
N GLU A 516 -34.60 16.67 -13.44
CA GLU A 516 -35.71 17.27 -12.69
C GLU A 516 -36.00 18.70 -13.16
N TYR A 517 -34.96 19.52 -13.34
CA TYR A 517 -35.12 20.88 -13.85
C TYR A 517 -35.69 20.90 -15.27
N LYS A 518 -35.20 20.03 -16.17
CA LYS A 518 -35.74 19.91 -17.54
C LYS A 518 -37.19 19.43 -17.56
N LEU A 519 -37.57 18.53 -16.66
CA LEU A 519 -38.97 18.12 -16.49
C LEU A 519 -39.82 19.30 -16.01
N ALA A 520 -39.37 20.05 -15.01
CA ALA A 520 -40.06 21.25 -14.53
C ALA A 520 -40.19 22.33 -15.61
N GLN A 521 -39.19 22.51 -16.47
CA GLN A 521 -39.26 23.38 -17.66
C GLN A 521 -40.34 22.92 -18.65
N SER A 522 -40.45 21.61 -18.88
CA SER A 522 -41.49 21.06 -19.78
C SER A 522 -42.90 21.31 -19.24
N LEU A 523 -43.05 21.34 -17.91
CA LEU A 523 -44.29 21.65 -17.19
C LEU A 523 -44.52 23.16 -16.99
N GLY A 524 -43.65 24.03 -17.48
CA GLY A 524 -43.76 25.49 -17.33
C GLY A 524 -43.47 26.03 -15.93
N LYS A 525 -42.91 25.22 -15.02
CA LYS A 525 -42.59 25.60 -13.63
C LYS A 525 -41.24 26.28 -13.47
N GLN A 526 -40.37 26.20 -14.49
CA GLN A 526 -39.02 26.78 -14.49
C GLN A 526 -38.74 27.55 -15.79
N PRO A 527 -37.89 28.59 -15.76
CA PRO A 527 -37.50 29.32 -16.97
C PRO A 527 -36.83 28.41 -18.00
N ARG A 528 -37.21 28.55 -19.26
CA ARG A 528 -36.56 27.86 -20.40
C ARG A 528 -35.24 28.52 -20.76
N GLY A 529 -34.33 27.73 -21.31
CA GLY A 529 -33.03 28.19 -21.80
C GLY A 529 -31.85 27.57 -21.04
N PRO A 530 -30.63 27.68 -21.59
CA PRO A 530 -29.43 27.11 -20.99
C PRO A 530 -28.96 27.88 -19.75
N GLU A 531 -29.03 29.22 -19.74
CA GLU A 531 -28.50 30.04 -18.64
C GLU A 531 -29.20 29.75 -17.30
N PRO A 532 -30.55 29.69 -17.20
CA PRO A 532 -31.21 29.39 -15.94
C PRO A 532 -30.90 27.98 -15.41
N LEU A 533 -30.78 26.99 -16.30
CA LEU A 533 -30.38 25.63 -15.93
C LEU A 533 -28.94 25.60 -15.41
N GLN A 534 -28.03 26.32 -16.06
CA GLN A 534 -26.62 26.39 -15.65
C GLN A 534 -26.45 27.09 -14.31
N ALA A 535 -27.21 28.16 -14.06
CA ALA A 535 -27.24 28.83 -12.76
C ALA A 535 -27.74 27.89 -11.66
N TRP A 536 -28.86 27.20 -11.90
CA TRP A 536 -29.40 26.19 -10.99
C TRP A 536 -28.40 25.06 -10.69
N LEU A 537 -27.77 24.48 -11.71
CA LEU A 537 -26.77 23.43 -11.52
C LEU A 537 -25.53 23.94 -10.77
N SER A 538 -25.17 25.20 -10.96
CA SER A 538 -24.08 25.84 -10.20
C SER A 538 -24.44 26.02 -8.72
N GLU A 539 -25.69 26.35 -8.40
CA GLU A 539 -26.19 26.40 -7.02
C GLU A 539 -26.20 25.00 -6.38
N VAL A 540 -26.69 23.99 -7.09
CA VAL A 540 -26.65 22.58 -6.64
C VAL A 540 -25.21 22.14 -6.39
N ARG A 541 -24.28 22.50 -7.28
CA ARG A 541 -22.84 22.22 -7.12
C ARG A 541 -22.24 22.96 -5.92
N ALA A 542 -22.65 24.19 -5.65
CA ALA A 542 -22.18 24.98 -4.52
C ALA A 542 -22.63 24.41 -3.16
N ALA A 543 -23.73 23.64 -3.13
CA ALA A 543 -24.16 22.89 -1.95
C ALA A 543 -23.43 21.55 -1.75
N MET A 544 -22.60 21.12 -2.70
CA MET A 544 -21.78 19.90 -2.60
C MET A 544 -20.39 20.20 -2.00
N PRO A 545 -19.63 19.17 -1.55
CA PRO A 545 -18.27 19.38 -1.07
C PRO A 545 -17.36 20.12 -2.06
N ASP A 546 -16.38 20.87 -1.55
CA ASP A 546 -15.44 21.62 -2.41
C ASP A 546 -14.70 20.71 -3.39
N ASN A 547 -14.22 19.56 -2.91
CA ASN A 547 -13.57 18.55 -3.72
C ASN A 547 -14.51 17.39 -4.02
N LEU A 548 -14.79 17.17 -5.30
CA LEU A 548 -15.65 16.10 -5.80
C LEU A 548 -14.86 14.93 -6.40
N TYR A 549 -13.54 14.98 -6.42
CA TYR A 549 -12.71 14.00 -7.10
C TYR A 549 -12.08 13.02 -6.12
N ASN A 550 -11.55 11.94 -6.67
CA ASN A 550 -10.74 10.94 -6.00
C ASN A 550 -9.78 11.60 -4.99
N PRO A 551 -9.90 11.26 -3.69
CA PRO A 551 -9.11 11.89 -2.64
C PRO A 551 -7.60 11.85 -2.87
N PHE A 552 -7.06 10.81 -3.51
CA PHE A 552 -5.61 10.71 -3.77
C PHE A 552 -5.06 11.81 -4.68
N LEU A 553 -5.91 12.45 -5.49
CA LEU A 553 -5.54 13.63 -6.27
C LEU A 553 -5.19 14.83 -5.38
N ARG A 554 -5.40 14.75 -4.07
CA ARG A 554 -5.00 15.78 -3.09
C ARG A 554 -3.66 15.52 -2.42
N VAL A 555 -3.12 14.30 -2.48
CA VAL A 555 -1.90 13.93 -1.77
C VAL A 555 -0.67 14.54 -2.45
N LEU A 556 0.26 15.08 -1.67
CA LEU A 556 1.51 15.63 -2.18
C LEU A 556 2.55 14.51 -2.38
N GLY A 557 3.37 14.63 -3.42
CA GLY A 557 4.46 13.69 -3.68
C GLY A 557 4.02 12.32 -4.24
N ILE A 558 2.78 12.18 -4.73
CA ILE A 558 2.32 10.96 -5.41
C ILE A 558 1.44 11.28 -6.64
N ASP A 559 1.57 10.46 -7.67
CA ASP A 559 0.73 10.41 -8.86
C ASP A 559 0.28 8.97 -9.14
N MET A 560 -0.98 8.68 -8.88
CA MET A 560 -1.57 7.34 -8.99
C MET A 560 -1.45 6.70 -10.38
N ASN A 561 -1.26 7.49 -11.44
CA ASN A 561 -1.03 6.95 -12.77
C ASN A 561 0.36 6.29 -12.87
N SER A 562 1.38 6.88 -12.24
CA SER A 562 2.77 6.42 -12.33
C SER A 562 3.24 5.64 -11.09
N ASP A 563 2.61 5.87 -9.95
CA ASP A 563 3.00 5.31 -8.64
C ASP A 563 2.14 4.10 -8.24
N THR A 564 1.63 3.37 -9.24
CA THR A 564 0.96 2.07 -9.11
C THR A 564 1.78 0.98 -9.82
N PRO A 565 2.91 0.55 -9.22
CA PRO A 565 3.86 -0.35 -9.86
C PRO A 565 3.20 -1.66 -10.32
N VAL A 566 3.82 -2.29 -11.32
CA VAL A 566 3.34 -3.57 -11.88
C VAL A 566 3.41 -4.64 -10.80
N GLU A 567 2.25 -5.09 -10.34
CA GLU A 567 2.13 -6.09 -9.29
C GLU A 567 2.35 -7.50 -9.87
N ILE A 568 3.51 -8.10 -9.59
CA ILE A 568 3.99 -9.31 -10.25
C ILE A 568 3.23 -10.58 -9.83
N LEU A 569 2.62 -10.62 -8.64
CA LEU A 569 1.79 -11.75 -8.23
C LEU A 569 0.55 -11.84 -9.14
N HIS A 570 -0.12 -10.73 -9.41
CA HIS A 570 -1.31 -10.64 -10.24
C HIS A 570 -1.00 -10.68 -11.73
N VAL A 571 0.13 -10.09 -12.16
CA VAL A 571 0.50 -10.03 -13.58
C VAL A 571 1.16 -11.31 -14.07
N ILE A 572 2.14 -11.84 -13.31
CA ILE A 572 2.91 -13.03 -13.72
C ILE A 572 2.24 -14.31 -13.24
N LEU A 573 2.11 -14.52 -11.91
CA LEU A 573 1.69 -15.81 -11.35
C LEU A 573 0.18 -16.06 -11.54
N LEU A 574 -0.67 -15.18 -10.99
CA LEU A 574 -2.12 -15.21 -11.15
C LEU A 574 -2.59 -14.64 -12.49
N GLY A 575 -1.65 -14.23 -13.36
CA GLY A 575 -1.87 -13.82 -14.74
C GLY A 575 -1.33 -14.84 -15.72
N PHE A 576 -0.16 -14.58 -16.32
CA PHE A 576 0.40 -15.38 -17.40
C PHE A 576 0.53 -16.87 -17.05
N VAL A 577 1.16 -17.21 -15.92
CA VAL A 577 1.38 -18.61 -15.50
C VAL A 577 0.04 -19.32 -15.29
N LYS A 578 -0.90 -18.69 -14.58
CA LYS A 578 -2.26 -19.20 -14.39
C LYS A 578 -2.98 -19.47 -15.71
N TYR A 579 -2.92 -18.52 -16.64
CA TYR A 579 -3.58 -18.66 -17.93
C TYR A 579 -2.96 -19.78 -18.77
N PHE A 580 -1.63 -19.81 -18.84
CA PHE A 580 -0.90 -20.77 -19.64
C PHE A 580 -1.01 -22.18 -19.07
N TRP A 581 -1.01 -22.34 -17.74
CA TRP A 581 -1.12 -23.65 -17.10
C TRP A 581 -2.51 -24.25 -17.30
N ARG A 582 -3.55 -23.44 -17.13
CA ARG A 582 -4.93 -23.88 -17.37
C ARG A 582 -5.13 -24.31 -18.81
N ASP A 583 -4.59 -23.57 -19.77
CA ASP A 583 -4.63 -23.93 -21.18
C ASP A 583 -3.82 -25.22 -21.45
N ALA A 584 -2.59 -25.32 -20.94
CA ALA A 584 -1.76 -26.49 -21.12
C ALA A 584 -2.43 -27.76 -20.59
N VAL A 585 -3.04 -27.71 -19.40
CA VAL A 585 -3.74 -28.84 -18.77
C VAL A 585 -5.06 -29.17 -19.47
N SER A 586 -5.83 -28.17 -19.91
CA SER A 586 -7.14 -28.40 -20.56
C SER A 586 -7.00 -29.10 -21.91
N ARG A 587 -5.88 -28.88 -22.62
CA ARG A 587 -5.56 -29.55 -23.89
C ARG A 587 -5.17 -31.02 -23.76
N GLN A 588 -4.84 -31.49 -22.56
CA GLN A 588 -4.35 -32.86 -22.39
C GLN A 588 -5.49 -33.88 -22.36
N THR A 589 -5.28 -34.99 -23.07
CA THR A 589 -6.09 -36.21 -22.92
C THR A 589 -5.91 -36.81 -21.52
N ALA A 590 -6.78 -37.74 -21.12
CA ALA A 590 -6.65 -38.43 -19.84
C ALA A 590 -5.28 -39.14 -19.69
N SER A 591 -4.80 -39.78 -20.76
CA SER A 591 -3.48 -40.41 -20.80
C SER A 591 -2.35 -39.39 -20.64
N ASN A 592 -2.38 -38.28 -21.39
CA ASN A 592 -1.35 -37.25 -21.26
C ASN A 592 -1.36 -36.54 -19.90
N LYS A 593 -2.53 -36.40 -19.25
CA LYS A 593 -2.60 -35.92 -17.86
C LYS A 593 -1.90 -36.87 -16.91
N GLN A 594 -1.97 -38.18 -17.15
CA GLN A 594 -1.23 -39.16 -16.35
C GLN A 594 0.28 -39.05 -16.58
N ILE A 595 0.72 -38.82 -17.83
CA ILE A 595 2.13 -38.53 -18.13
C ILE A 595 2.59 -37.28 -17.39
N LEU A 596 1.82 -36.19 -17.46
CA LEU A 596 2.14 -34.93 -16.78
C LEU A 596 2.25 -35.11 -15.25
N LYS A 597 1.30 -35.83 -14.63
CA LYS A 597 1.34 -36.17 -13.20
C LYS A 597 2.56 -37.01 -12.85
N THR A 598 2.91 -37.97 -13.70
CA THR A 598 4.08 -38.84 -13.50
C THR A 598 5.36 -38.02 -13.55
N ARG A 599 5.52 -37.17 -14.57
CA ARG A 599 6.67 -36.25 -14.69
C ARG A 599 6.82 -35.36 -13.47
N LEU A 600 5.74 -34.68 -13.06
CA LEU A 600 5.73 -33.87 -11.83
C LEU A 600 6.11 -34.69 -10.59
N SER A 601 5.63 -35.93 -10.46
CA SER A 601 5.91 -36.77 -9.30
C SER A 601 7.35 -37.30 -9.28
N SER A 602 7.98 -37.44 -10.45
CA SER A 602 9.35 -37.95 -10.61
C SER A 602 10.42 -36.87 -10.62
N THR A 603 10.06 -35.60 -10.82
CA THR A 603 11.04 -34.50 -10.81
C THR A 603 11.66 -34.33 -9.42
N ASP A 604 12.99 -34.36 -9.35
CA ASP A 604 13.71 -34.01 -8.13
C ASP A 604 13.70 -32.50 -7.93
N VAL A 605 13.05 -32.06 -6.85
CA VAL A 605 12.89 -30.64 -6.50
C VAL A 605 13.71 -30.23 -5.29
N ARG A 606 14.59 -31.10 -4.77
CA ARG A 606 15.42 -30.80 -3.58
C ARG A 606 16.27 -29.55 -3.79
N GLY A 607 16.82 -29.37 -4.99
CA GLY A 607 17.60 -28.18 -5.35
C GLY A 607 16.79 -26.88 -5.41
N LEU A 608 15.45 -26.96 -5.44
CA LEU A 608 14.56 -25.79 -5.42
C LEU A 608 14.07 -25.44 -4.00
N GLY A 609 14.49 -26.19 -2.98
CA GLY A 609 14.00 -26.01 -1.61
C GLY A 609 12.52 -26.35 -1.43
N LEU A 610 11.91 -27.10 -2.37
CA LEU A 610 10.50 -27.46 -2.34
C LEU A 610 10.28 -28.81 -1.66
N SER A 611 9.13 -28.95 -1.00
CA SER A 611 8.63 -30.27 -0.58
C SER A 611 8.14 -31.08 -1.79
N ARG A 612 7.94 -32.38 -1.57
CA ARG A 612 7.46 -33.29 -2.63
C ARG A 612 6.17 -32.75 -3.26
N LEU A 613 6.17 -32.68 -4.59
CA LEU A 613 5.08 -32.07 -5.34
C LEU A 613 3.77 -32.86 -5.22
N ARG A 614 2.68 -32.14 -4.98
CA ARG A 614 1.32 -32.69 -5.04
C ARG A 614 0.82 -32.72 -6.48
N ALA A 615 1.44 -33.56 -7.32
CA ALA A 615 1.19 -33.62 -8.76
C ALA A 615 -0.29 -33.81 -9.13
N GLN A 616 -1.00 -34.67 -8.38
CA GLN A 616 -2.45 -34.86 -8.54
C GLN A 616 -3.19 -33.53 -8.38
N THR A 617 -2.84 -32.73 -7.37
CA THR A 617 -3.46 -31.44 -7.11
C THR A 617 -3.20 -30.44 -8.23
N LEU A 618 -1.94 -30.30 -8.65
CA LEU A 618 -1.52 -29.33 -9.68
C LEU A 618 -2.20 -29.56 -11.04
N VAL A 619 -2.54 -30.82 -11.36
CA VAL A 619 -3.17 -31.18 -12.63
C VAL A 619 -4.70 -31.26 -12.51
N GLN A 620 -5.23 -31.92 -11.48
CA GLN A 620 -6.69 -32.11 -11.33
C GLN A 620 -7.41 -30.79 -11.01
N TYR A 621 -6.77 -29.94 -10.20
CA TYR A 621 -7.35 -28.71 -9.68
C TYR A 621 -6.69 -27.46 -10.29
N ALA A 622 -6.21 -27.54 -11.54
CA ALA A 622 -5.59 -26.42 -12.27
C ALA A 622 -6.47 -25.14 -12.32
N GLY A 623 -7.80 -25.32 -12.18
CA GLY A 623 -8.76 -24.22 -12.08
C GLY A 623 -8.79 -23.49 -10.73
N SER A 624 -8.24 -24.03 -9.65
CA SER A 624 -8.35 -23.50 -8.28
C SER A 624 -7.02 -23.32 -7.56
N LEU A 625 -5.90 -23.40 -8.29
CA LEU A 625 -4.56 -23.16 -7.74
C LEU A 625 -4.37 -21.70 -7.29
N ASN A 626 -3.44 -21.51 -6.35
CA ASN A 626 -3.07 -20.21 -5.79
C ASN A 626 -1.68 -19.73 -6.28
N GLY A 627 -1.23 -18.55 -5.82
CA GLY A 627 0.06 -17.97 -6.19
C GLY A 627 1.25 -18.88 -5.90
N GLY A 628 1.28 -19.52 -4.73
CA GLY A 628 2.34 -20.45 -4.34
C GLY A 628 2.43 -21.67 -5.25
N ASP A 629 1.29 -22.25 -5.64
CA ASP A 629 1.25 -23.33 -6.63
C ASP A 629 1.80 -22.87 -7.99
N PHE A 630 1.45 -21.66 -8.44
CA PHE A 630 1.96 -21.12 -9.71
C PHE A 630 3.45 -20.77 -9.67
N ARG A 631 3.98 -20.36 -8.52
CA ARG A 631 5.43 -20.18 -8.31
C ARG A 631 6.19 -21.49 -8.49
N ILE A 632 5.62 -22.61 -8.04
CA ILE A 632 6.18 -23.95 -8.29
C ILE A 632 6.09 -24.28 -9.78
N ILE A 633 4.93 -24.06 -10.40
CA ILE A 633 4.69 -24.39 -11.80
C ILE A 633 5.65 -23.68 -12.75
N VAL A 634 5.87 -22.37 -12.59
CA VAL A 634 6.71 -21.60 -13.53
C VAL A 634 8.16 -22.11 -13.57
N GLN A 635 8.67 -22.63 -12.45
CA GLN A 635 10.01 -23.22 -12.35
C GLN A 635 10.11 -24.59 -13.03
N LEU A 636 9.00 -25.32 -13.12
CA LEU A 636 8.96 -26.72 -13.58
C LEU A 636 8.35 -26.90 -14.96
N ALA A 637 7.58 -25.93 -15.44
CA ALA A 637 6.83 -26.01 -16.69
C ALA A 637 7.71 -26.42 -17.89
N PRO A 638 8.92 -25.87 -18.11
CA PRO A 638 9.82 -26.33 -19.17
C PRO A 638 10.12 -27.84 -19.10
N ILE A 639 10.38 -28.36 -17.90
CA ILE A 639 10.77 -29.75 -17.69
C ILE A 639 9.60 -30.70 -17.96
N VAL A 640 8.41 -30.34 -17.48
CA VAL A 640 7.26 -31.27 -17.46
C VAL A 640 6.39 -31.19 -18.71
N LEU A 641 6.38 -30.05 -19.43
CA LEU A 641 5.50 -29.84 -20.60
C LEU A 641 6.13 -30.23 -21.94
N HIS A 642 7.43 -30.50 -22.02
CA HIS A 642 8.10 -30.83 -23.27
C HIS A 642 7.43 -32.01 -24.01
N GLY A 643 7.03 -31.79 -25.26
CA GLY A 643 6.33 -32.78 -26.10
C GLY A 643 4.86 -33.04 -25.73
N LEU A 644 4.29 -32.35 -24.73
CA LEU A 644 2.86 -32.46 -24.37
C LEU A 644 2.01 -31.31 -24.93
N ILE A 645 2.64 -30.23 -25.38
CA ILE A 645 1.97 -29.06 -25.96
C ILE A 645 2.65 -28.66 -27.29
N PRO A 646 1.94 -27.95 -28.19
CA PRO A 646 2.53 -27.40 -29.41
C PRO A 646 3.79 -26.57 -29.16
N ALA A 647 4.71 -26.58 -30.14
CA ALA A 647 6.02 -25.93 -30.02
C ALA A 647 5.93 -24.43 -29.73
N SER A 648 5.00 -23.70 -30.35
CA SER A 648 4.80 -22.26 -30.08
C SER A 648 4.40 -21.99 -28.63
N HIS A 649 3.55 -22.83 -28.04
CA HIS A 649 3.16 -22.72 -26.64
C HIS A 649 4.33 -23.03 -25.70
N TYR A 650 5.11 -24.07 -26.04
CA TYR A 650 6.29 -24.44 -25.28
C TYR A 650 7.35 -23.34 -25.30
N ASN A 651 7.60 -22.71 -26.45
CA ASN A 651 8.52 -21.57 -26.56
C ASN A 651 8.05 -20.37 -25.71
N ALA A 652 6.74 -20.09 -25.67
CA ALA A 652 6.20 -19.05 -24.79
C ALA A 652 6.37 -19.39 -23.30
N TRP A 653 6.30 -20.66 -22.92
CA TRP A 653 6.63 -21.12 -21.56
C TRP A 653 8.11 -20.94 -21.22
N LEU A 654 9.02 -21.24 -22.16
CA LEU A 654 10.45 -21.02 -21.97
C LEU A 654 10.75 -19.53 -21.75
N ALA A 655 10.21 -18.67 -22.60
CA ALA A 655 10.38 -17.22 -22.47
C ALA A 655 9.76 -16.67 -21.18
N LEU A 656 8.56 -17.16 -20.79
CA LEU A 656 7.92 -16.79 -19.53
C LEU A 656 8.76 -17.23 -18.31
N ALA A 657 9.35 -18.42 -18.34
CA ALA A 657 10.18 -18.91 -17.24
C ALA A 657 11.47 -18.09 -17.09
N GLN A 658 12.10 -17.69 -18.21
CA GLN A 658 13.25 -16.78 -18.20
C GLN A 658 12.89 -15.39 -17.68
N LEU A 659 11.78 -14.81 -18.17
CA LEU A 659 11.28 -13.52 -17.69
C LEU A 659 10.97 -13.57 -16.19
N ALA A 660 10.28 -14.61 -15.73
CA ALA A 660 9.97 -14.78 -14.31
C ALA A 660 11.24 -14.93 -13.46
N ALA A 661 12.27 -15.63 -13.95
CA ALA A 661 13.53 -15.75 -13.21
C ALA A 661 14.19 -14.39 -12.93
N LEU A 662 14.13 -13.45 -13.89
CA LEU A 662 14.66 -12.08 -13.71
C LEU A 662 13.76 -11.22 -12.82
N LEU A 663 12.43 -11.29 -12.97
CA LEU A 663 11.50 -10.46 -12.22
C LEU A 663 11.43 -10.81 -10.72
N PHE A 664 11.70 -12.06 -10.36
CA PHE A 664 11.66 -12.54 -8.98
C PHE A 664 13.04 -12.52 -8.29
N GLN A 665 14.05 -11.87 -8.89
CA GLN A 665 15.34 -11.67 -8.23
C GLN A 665 15.17 -10.74 -7.01
N PRO A 666 15.83 -11.06 -5.88
CA PRO A 666 15.72 -10.24 -4.67
C PRO A 666 16.56 -8.96 -4.73
N ALA A 667 17.56 -8.91 -5.60
CA ALA A 667 18.51 -7.82 -5.75
C ALA A 667 18.97 -7.68 -7.21
N ILE A 668 19.37 -6.47 -7.58
CA ILE A 668 19.90 -6.09 -8.89
C ILE A 668 21.32 -5.59 -8.67
N VAL A 669 22.31 -6.21 -9.31
CA VAL A 669 23.73 -5.84 -9.12
C VAL A 669 24.11 -4.59 -9.90
N ASN A 670 23.61 -4.48 -11.13
CA ASN A 670 23.79 -3.33 -11.99
C ASN A 670 22.47 -3.07 -12.70
N MET A 671 21.90 -1.87 -12.51
CA MET A 671 20.60 -1.51 -13.05
C MET A 671 20.58 -1.46 -14.58
N ASP A 672 21.65 -1.00 -15.21
CA ASP A 672 21.72 -0.84 -16.67
C ASP A 672 21.79 -2.21 -17.37
N ASP A 673 22.69 -3.08 -16.92
CA ASP A 673 22.80 -4.46 -17.43
C ASP A 673 21.50 -5.24 -17.22
N TYR A 674 20.92 -5.13 -16.02
CA TYR A 674 19.66 -5.79 -15.68
C TYR A 674 18.51 -5.30 -16.56
N THR A 675 18.37 -3.98 -16.76
CA THR A 675 17.27 -3.43 -17.56
C THR A 675 17.41 -3.78 -19.03
N GLN A 676 18.63 -3.82 -19.59
CA GLN A 676 18.87 -4.30 -20.95
C GLN A 676 18.51 -5.78 -21.11
N GLN A 677 18.90 -6.62 -20.14
CA GLN A 677 18.55 -8.04 -20.16
C GLN A 677 17.04 -8.25 -20.03
N LEU A 678 16.40 -7.52 -19.11
CA LEU A 678 14.96 -7.58 -18.89
C LEU A 678 14.17 -7.13 -20.13
N GLU A 679 14.61 -6.07 -20.82
CA GLU A 679 14.01 -5.60 -22.06
C GLU A 679 14.00 -6.71 -23.11
N THR A 680 15.15 -7.38 -23.29
CA THR A 680 15.31 -8.48 -24.24
C THR A 680 14.39 -9.65 -23.88
N CYS A 681 14.39 -10.10 -22.62
CA CYS A 681 13.52 -11.20 -22.17
C CYS A 681 12.03 -10.86 -22.27
N LEU A 682 11.66 -9.60 -22.03
CA LEU A 682 10.28 -9.14 -22.20
C LEU A 682 9.88 -9.16 -23.69
N ALA A 683 10.74 -8.66 -24.58
CA ALA A 683 10.50 -8.71 -26.02
C ALA A 683 10.35 -10.16 -26.52
N ASP A 684 11.24 -11.06 -26.12
CA ASP A 684 11.19 -12.48 -26.47
C ASP A 684 9.88 -13.14 -25.98
N PHE A 685 9.46 -12.84 -24.74
CA PHE A 685 8.20 -13.32 -24.19
C PHE A 685 7.00 -12.83 -25.01
N ILE A 686 6.93 -11.53 -25.31
CA ILE A 686 5.83 -10.95 -26.09
C ILE A 686 5.79 -11.54 -27.51
N CYS A 687 6.93 -11.68 -28.18
CA CYS A 687 7.03 -12.30 -29.50
C CYS A 687 6.58 -13.77 -29.47
N ALA A 688 7.02 -14.56 -28.49
CA ALA A 688 6.63 -15.96 -28.35
C ALA A 688 5.11 -16.11 -28.12
N VAL A 689 4.51 -15.21 -27.33
CA VAL A 689 3.05 -15.19 -27.11
C VAL A 689 2.28 -14.78 -28.37
N ALA A 690 2.80 -13.84 -29.15
CA ALA A 690 2.20 -13.46 -30.43
C ALA A 690 2.20 -14.62 -31.44
N LEU A 691 3.30 -15.37 -31.52
CA LEU A 691 3.42 -16.58 -32.35
C LEU A 691 2.54 -17.74 -31.85
N TRP A 692 2.22 -17.77 -30.56
CA TRP A 692 1.20 -18.67 -30.03
C TRP A 692 -0.19 -18.21 -30.50
N ASN A 693 -0.65 -17.05 -30.05
CA ASN A 693 -1.98 -16.52 -30.34
C ASN A 693 -2.11 -15.04 -30.00
N THR A 694 -2.40 -14.20 -30.98
CA THR A 694 -2.63 -12.76 -30.83
C THR A 694 -3.82 -12.42 -29.91
N ARG A 695 -4.74 -13.35 -29.65
CA ARG A 695 -5.88 -13.13 -28.74
C ARG A 695 -5.48 -12.95 -27.28
N TRP A 696 -4.27 -13.33 -26.88
CA TRP A 696 -3.75 -13.07 -25.54
C TRP A 696 -3.71 -11.58 -25.21
N PHE A 697 -3.46 -10.73 -26.21
CA PHE A 697 -3.39 -9.27 -26.12
C PHE A 697 -4.76 -8.57 -25.93
N ASN A 698 -5.82 -9.33 -25.64
CA ASN A 698 -7.06 -8.76 -25.11
C ASN A 698 -7.04 -8.63 -23.57
N LYS A 699 -6.00 -9.13 -22.89
CA LYS A 699 -5.85 -9.02 -21.44
C LYS A 699 -4.99 -7.80 -21.09
N PRO A 700 -5.42 -6.94 -20.14
CA PRO A 700 -4.69 -5.72 -19.78
C PRO A 700 -3.24 -5.98 -19.32
N LYS A 701 -3.02 -7.13 -18.67
CA LYS A 701 -1.71 -7.55 -18.13
C LYS A 701 -0.59 -7.53 -19.16
N PHE A 702 -0.89 -7.80 -20.44
CA PHE A 702 0.12 -7.79 -21.51
C PHE A 702 0.57 -6.39 -21.92
N HIS A 703 -0.25 -5.35 -21.71
CA HIS A 703 0.20 -3.97 -21.89
C HIS A 703 0.83 -3.43 -20.60
N VAL A 704 0.23 -3.71 -19.43
CA VAL A 704 0.74 -3.25 -18.13
C VAL A 704 2.18 -3.71 -17.90
N ILE A 705 2.53 -4.96 -18.27
CA ILE A 705 3.89 -5.48 -18.11
C ILE A 705 4.95 -4.66 -18.88
N LEU A 706 4.58 -3.93 -19.94
CA LEU A 706 5.52 -3.07 -20.68
C LEU A 706 6.07 -1.92 -19.82
N HIS A 707 5.39 -1.57 -18.73
CA HIS A 707 5.84 -0.57 -17.77
C HIS A 707 6.76 -1.12 -16.68
N ILE A 708 7.09 -2.41 -16.68
CA ILE A 708 7.87 -3.04 -15.59
C ILE A 708 9.29 -2.48 -15.49
N LEU A 709 9.94 -2.15 -16.61
CA LEU A 709 11.29 -1.57 -16.62
C LEU A 709 11.29 -0.21 -15.88
N LEU A 710 10.35 0.65 -16.22
CA LEU A 710 10.16 1.95 -15.56
C LEU A 710 9.96 1.75 -14.05
N HIS A 711 9.07 0.84 -13.65
CA HIS A 711 8.81 0.62 -12.23
C HIS A 711 10.01 0.01 -11.49
N ILE A 712 10.79 -0.86 -12.12
CA ILE A 712 12.00 -1.41 -11.48
C ILE A 712 13.07 -0.35 -11.28
N GLN A 713 13.26 0.57 -12.24
CA GLN A 713 14.16 1.70 -12.04
C GLN A 713 13.71 2.59 -10.86
N ARG A 714 12.39 2.79 -10.73
CA ARG A 714 11.81 3.66 -9.69
C ARG A 714 11.79 3.02 -8.30
N TYR A 715 11.47 1.73 -8.20
CA TYR A 715 11.18 1.05 -6.93
C TYR A 715 12.15 -0.08 -6.58
N GLY A 716 13.10 -0.40 -7.47
CA GLY A 716 14.03 -1.51 -7.30
C GLY A 716 13.44 -2.85 -7.77
N PRO A 717 13.98 -3.98 -7.29
CA PRO A 717 13.52 -5.31 -7.66
C PRO A 717 11.99 -5.46 -7.56
N ALA A 718 11.36 -6.05 -8.58
CA ALA A 718 9.89 -6.10 -8.66
C ALA A 718 9.22 -6.85 -7.49
N ILE A 719 9.96 -7.71 -6.78
CA ILE A 719 9.48 -8.40 -5.58
C ILE A 719 9.14 -7.43 -4.43
N LEU A 720 9.72 -6.22 -4.41
CA LEU A 720 9.40 -5.19 -3.43
C LEU A 720 7.98 -4.63 -3.61
N ALA A 721 7.44 -4.72 -4.82
CA ALA A 721 6.08 -4.31 -5.14
C ALA A 721 5.04 -5.45 -5.04
N ALA A 722 5.46 -6.65 -4.61
CA ALA A 722 4.58 -7.82 -4.59
C ALA A 722 3.58 -7.80 -3.41
N THR A 723 2.32 -8.13 -3.67
CA THR A 723 1.24 -8.05 -2.67
C THR A 723 1.05 -9.31 -1.82
N GLU A 724 1.90 -10.33 -1.96
CA GLU A 724 1.70 -11.64 -1.31
C GLU A 724 1.55 -11.54 0.22
N SER A 725 2.39 -10.72 0.87
CA SER A 725 2.33 -10.54 2.32
C SER A 725 1.04 -9.84 2.77
N PHE A 726 0.60 -8.80 2.06
CA PHE A 726 -0.68 -8.12 2.32
C PHE A 726 -1.88 -9.05 2.09
N GLU A 727 -1.90 -9.81 0.99
CA GLU A 727 -2.94 -10.80 0.73
C GLU A 727 -2.98 -11.91 1.80
N SER A 728 -1.81 -12.33 2.31
CA SER A 728 -1.75 -13.27 3.43
C SER A 728 -2.33 -12.67 4.72
N TYR A 729 -2.20 -11.35 4.89
CA TYR A 729 -2.71 -10.61 6.04
C TYR A 729 -4.24 -10.46 6.00
N ASN A 730 -4.88 -10.55 4.84
CA ASN A 730 -6.34 -10.58 4.73
C ASN A 730 -6.99 -11.71 5.56
N LEU A 731 -6.26 -12.78 5.89
CA LEU A 731 -6.72 -13.80 6.84
C LEU A 731 -6.91 -13.22 8.26
N VAL A 732 -5.99 -12.36 8.71
CA VAL A 732 -6.00 -11.71 10.03
C VAL A 732 -7.25 -10.83 10.18
N ILE A 733 -7.59 -10.06 9.13
CA ILE A 733 -8.83 -9.26 9.05
C ILE A 733 -10.06 -10.16 9.08
N ARG A 734 -10.07 -11.22 8.27
CA ARG A 734 -11.20 -12.16 8.20
C ARG A 734 -11.47 -12.83 9.54
N LEU A 735 -10.43 -13.23 10.28
CA LEU A 735 -10.60 -13.85 11.60
C LEU A 735 -11.33 -12.89 12.56
N ARG A 736 -10.97 -11.61 12.58
CA ARG A 736 -11.64 -10.58 13.40
C ARG A 736 -13.09 -10.38 12.97
N SER A 737 -13.36 -10.33 11.66
CA SER A 737 -14.74 -10.30 11.14
C SER A 737 -15.57 -11.53 11.54
N VAL A 738 -14.98 -12.72 11.51
CA VAL A 738 -15.67 -13.98 11.85
C VAL A 738 -15.94 -14.09 13.35
N HIS A 739 -15.04 -13.62 14.19
CA HIS A 739 -15.14 -13.74 15.65
C HIS A 739 -15.80 -12.52 16.33
N SER A 740 -16.16 -11.47 15.58
CA SER A 740 -16.91 -10.33 16.12
C SER A 740 -18.43 -10.58 16.22
N PRO A 741 -19.18 -9.70 16.93
CA PRO A 741 -20.65 -9.72 16.93
C PRO A 741 -21.28 -9.46 15.55
N ARG A 742 -20.54 -8.86 14.61
CA ARG A 742 -20.91 -8.53 13.22
C ARG A 742 -22.05 -7.52 13.07
N HIS A 743 -22.39 -6.78 14.13
CA HIS A 743 -23.37 -5.69 14.05
C HIS A 743 -22.81 -4.47 13.33
N ALA A 744 -21.55 -4.13 13.59
CA ALA A 744 -20.84 -3.05 12.93
C ALA A 744 -19.42 -3.52 12.56
N PRO A 745 -19.26 -4.36 11.51
CA PRO A 745 -17.98 -5.01 11.20
C PRO A 745 -16.80 -4.05 11.07
N SER A 746 -17.03 -2.85 10.53
CA SER A 746 -15.98 -1.82 10.42
C SER A 746 -15.45 -1.37 11.79
N VAL A 747 -16.35 -1.12 12.74
CA VAL A 747 -16.02 -0.69 14.11
C VAL A 747 -15.36 -1.83 14.87
N ASP A 748 -16.02 -3.00 14.90
CA ASP A 748 -15.55 -4.16 15.65
C ASP A 748 -14.12 -4.56 15.24
N ILE A 749 -13.86 -4.60 13.92
CA ILE A 749 -12.54 -4.96 13.39
C ILE A 749 -11.50 -3.89 13.74
N ALA A 750 -11.86 -2.60 13.68
CA ALA A 750 -10.94 -1.53 14.05
C ALA A 750 -10.56 -1.58 15.54
N ASP A 751 -11.53 -1.83 16.43
CA ASP A 751 -11.28 -2.01 17.86
C ASP A 751 -10.36 -3.20 18.14
N ASP A 752 -10.60 -4.34 17.49
CA ASP A 752 -9.74 -5.53 17.60
C ASP A 752 -8.31 -5.27 17.07
N PHE A 753 -8.16 -4.51 15.98
CA PHE A 753 -6.84 -4.13 15.46
C PHE A 753 -6.14 -3.10 16.33
N SER A 754 -6.88 -2.19 16.98
CA SER A 754 -6.33 -1.29 17.99
C SER A 754 -5.77 -2.06 19.18
N HIS A 755 -6.48 -3.10 19.63
CA HIS A 755 -5.99 -3.99 20.69
C HIS A 755 -4.77 -4.81 20.27
N LEU A 756 -4.79 -5.43 19.07
CA LEU A 756 -3.62 -6.12 18.53
C LEU A 756 -2.41 -5.17 18.43
N HIS A 757 -2.59 -3.95 17.95
CA HIS A 757 -1.52 -2.96 17.85
C HIS A 757 -0.97 -2.60 19.23
N ALA A 758 -1.84 -2.33 20.21
CA ALA A 758 -1.44 -2.01 21.58
C ALA A 758 -0.59 -3.11 22.20
N VAL A 759 -1.04 -4.36 22.12
CA VAL A 759 -0.29 -5.51 22.63
C VAL A 759 1.05 -5.64 21.91
N ARG A 760 1.06 -5.58 20.57
CA ARG A 760 2.30 -5.65 19.79
C ARG A 760 3.29 -4.57 20.21
N HIS A 761 2.82 -3.33 20.37
CA HIS A 761 3.64 -2.19 20.81
C HIS A 761 4.27 -2.44 22.18
N LEU A 762 3.46 -2.83 23.16
CA LEU A 762 3.87 -3.00 24.55
C LEU A 762 4.85 -4.16 24.73
N VAL A 763 4.57 -5.35 24.15
CA VAL A 763 5.47 -6.50 24.29
C VAL A 763 6.80 -6.31 23.56
N SER A 764 6.83 -5.41 22.58
CA SER A 764 8.02 -5.07 21.80
C SER A 764 8.92 -4.04 22.50
N GLY A 765 8.59 -3.63 23.73
CA GLY A 765 9.34 -2.59 24.44
C GLY A 765 9.10 -1.18 23.91
N GLY A 766 8.03 -0.99 23.14
CA GLY A 766 7.63 0.31 22.62
C GLY A 766 7.40 1.33 23.74
N ARG A 767 7.87 2.57 23.56
CA ARG A 767 7.62 3.64 24.54
C ARG A 767 6.25 4.30 24.31
N VAL A 768 5.59 4.63 25.41
CA VAL A 768 4.31 5.35 25.46
C VAL A 768 4.44 6.58 26.35
N ASP A 769 3.62 7.60 26.08
CA ASP A 769 3.66 8.86 26.83
C ASP A 769 3.20 8.65 28.28
N SER A 770 3.90 9.28 29.23
CA SER A 770 3.53 9.28 30.65
C SER A 770 3.88 10.60 31.33
N SER A 771 3.37 10.83 32.54
CA SER A 771 3.62 12.05 33.31
C SER A 771 5.11 12.27 33.65
N GLU A 772 5.90 11.20 33.68
CA GLU A 772 7.35 11.25 33.98
C GLU A 772 8.22 11.19 32.71
N GLY A 773 7.59 11.26 31.54
CA GLY A 773 8.23 11.07 30.23
C GLY A 773 7.94 9.69 29.63
N PRO A 774 8.47 9.38 28.44
CA PRO A 774 8.19 8.12 27.75
C PRO A 774 8.66 6.90 28.55
N ARG A 775 7.77 5.93 28.80
CA ARG A 775 8.09 4.67 29.50
C ARG A 775 7.73 3.44 28.67
N SER A 776 8.40 2.31 28.91
CA SER A 776 8.05 1.02 28.34
C SER A 776 7.05 0.26 29.23
N ALA A 777 6.55 -0.87 28.72
CA ALA A 777 5.82 -1.85 29.52
C ALA A 777 6.70 -2.42 30.65
N GLY A 778 6.06 -2.97 31.69
CA GLY A 778 6.72 -3.62 32.81
C GLY A 778 7.53 -4.85 32.38
N ALA A 779 8.57 -5.20 33.14
CA ALA A 779 9.50 -6.26 32.76
C ALA A 779 8.84 -7.65 32.58
N GLY A 780 7.74 -7.92 33.27
CA GLY A 780 6.93 -9.14 33.08
C GLY A 780 6.31 -9.21 31.70
N VAL A 781 5.76 -8.10 31.20
CA VAL A 781 5.22 -8.01 29.83
C VAL A 781 6.31 -8.21 28.79
N LEU A 782 7.48 -7.57 28.98
CA LEU A 782 8.59 -7.66 28.03
C LEU A 782 9.14 -9.09 27.94
N SER A 783 9.18 -9.80 29.07
CA SER A 783 9.66 -11.19 29.13
C SER A 783 8.82 -12.18 28.33
N LEU A 784 7.59 -11.83 27.93
CA LEU A 784 6.77 -12.68 27.06
C LEU A 784 7.45 -12.98 25.73
N THR A 785 8.27 -12.04 25.23
CA THR A 785 9.00 -12.23 23.97
C THR A 785 10.14 -13.25 24.07
N ASP A 786 10.56 -13.63 25.28
CA ASP A 786 11.55 -14.71 25.47
C ASP A 786 10.95 -16.08 25.12
N ASP A 787 9.63 -16.26 25.28
CA ASP A 787 8.92 -17.49 24.96
C ASP A 787 8.76 -17.68 23.42
N SER A 788 9.21 -18.82 22.91
CA SER A 788 9.16 -19.12 21.48
C SER A 788 7.74 -19.34 20.94
N HIS A 789 6.83 -19.89 21.75
CA HIS A 789 5.42 -20.06 21.39
C HIS A 789 4.72 -18.71 21.36
N PHE A 790 4.98 -17.84 22.34
CA PHE A 790 4.45 -16.48 22.33
C PHE A 790 4.87 -15.73 21.06
N ARG A 791 6.17 -15.77 20.73
CA ARG A 791 6.70 -15.20 19.48
C ARG A 791 6.01 -15.77 18.25
N GLN A 792 5.74 -17.08 18.23
CA GLN A 792 5.01 -17.71 17.13
C GLN A 792 3.56 -17.19 17.04
N PHE A 793 2.85 -17.11 18.16
CA PHE A 793 1.46 -16.64 18.19
C PHE A 793 1.31 -15.17 17.81
N MET A 794 2.25 -14.32 18.22
CA MET A 794 2.31 -12.90 17.85
C MET A 794 2.91 -12.65 16.46
N GLY A 795 3.37 -13.69 15.76
CA GLY A 795 4.01 -13.54 14.44
C GLY A 795 5.37 -12.84 14.50
N MET A 796 6.06 -12.91 15.64
CA MET A 796 7.35 -12.28 15.93
C MET A 796 8.56 -13.21 15.75
N SER A 797 8.37 -14.52 15.49
CA SER A 797 9.49 -15.48 15.42
C SER A 797 10.62 -15.03 14.49
N ALA A 798 10.28 -14.45 13.32
CA ALA A 798 11.25 -13.98 12.34
C ALA A 798 12.11 -12.79 12.82
N LEU A 799 11.70 -12.07 13.85
CA LEU A 799 12.49 -10.98 14.46
C LEU A 799 13.68 -11.52 15.27
N TYR A 800 13.60 -12.79 15.72
CA TYR A 800 14.58 -13.41 16.62
C TYR A 800 15.36 -14.56 15.96
N GLU A 801 14.99 -14.95 14.74
CA GLU A 801 15.67 -15.96 13.96
C GLU A 801 16.60 -15.30 12.93
N THR A 802 17.79 -15.86 12.73
CA THR A 802 18.67 -15.42 11.65
C THR A 802 17.98 -15.62 10.29
N SER A 803 17.88 -14.55 9.51
CA SER A 803 17.29 -14.57 8.17
C SER A 803 17.93 -15.67 7.31
N LYS A 804 17.11 -16.59 6.80
CA LYS A 804 17.53 -17.59 5.80
C LYS A 804 17.40 -17.06 4.37
N ALA A 805 16.93 -15.82 4.18
CA ALA A 805 16.77 -15.24 2.86
C ALA A 805 18.16 -15.04 2.21
N GLY A 806 18.38 -15.65 1.05
CA GLY A 806 19.65 -15.55 0.31
C GLY A 806 20.73 -16.56 0.71
N ASN A 807 20.57 -17.30 1.82
CA ASN A 807 21.49 -18.36 2.22
C ASN A 807 21.19 -19.67 1.46
N TYR A 808 21.56 -19.72 0.18
CA TYR A 808 21.64 -20.96 -0.58
C TYR A 808 23.07 -21.48 -0.52
N THR A 809 23.29 -22.55 0.27
CA THR A 809 24.52 -23.32 0.15
C THR A 809 24.48 -24.10 -1.16
N LEU A 810 25.18 -23.60 -2.19
CA LEU A 810 25.52 -24.41 -3.35
C LEU A 810 26.47 -25.51 -2.89
N TYR A 811 25.94 -26.71 -2.68
CA TYR A 811 26.78 -27.90 -2.66
C TYR A 811 27.36 -28.03 -4.07
N MET A 812 28.60 -27.59 -4.27
CA MET A 812 29.37 -27.99 -5.45
C MET A 812 29.52 -29.51 -5.38
N VAL A 813 28.66 -30.22 -6.10
CA VAL A 813 28.95 -31.59 -6.48
C VAL A 813 30.04 -31.49 -7.53
N ASN A 814 31.27 -31.86 -7.17
CA ASN A 814 32.32 -32.14 -8.15
C ASN A 814 31.78 -33.26 -9.05
N ILE A 815 31.24 -32.90 -10.21
CA ILE A 815 31.02 -33.84 -11.29
C ILE A 815 32.36 -33.92 -12.00
N ASP A 816 33.21 -34.83 -11.53
CA ASP A 816 34.34 -35.28 -12.31
C ASP A 816 33.82 -35.79 -13.66
N TYR A 817 34.40 -35.22 -14.71
CA TYR A 817 34.11 -35.46 -16.12
C TYR A 817 33.87 -36.95 -16.43
N ILE A 818 32.62 -37.32 -16.71
CA ILE A 818 32.35 -38.53 -17.50
C ILE A 818 32.65 -38.17 -18.95
N THR A 819 33.85 -38.51 -19.37
CA THR A 819 34.27 -38.55 -20.77
C THR A 819 33.45 -39.64 -21.48
N TYR A 820 32.58 -39.24 -22.38
CA TYR A 820 32.03 -40.17 -23.37
C TYR A 820 33.14 -40.46 -24.39
N ASN A 821 33.63 -41.70 -24.41
CA ASN A 821 34.43 -42.21 -25.51
C ASN A 821 33.48 -42.71 -26.61
N VAL A 822 33.50 -41.94 -27.71
CA VAL A 822 33.04 -42.20 -29.10
C VAL A 822 31.59 -42.64 -29.29
#